data_AF-A0A2G5L6D0-F1
#
_entry.id   AF-A0A2G5L6D0-F1
#
_cell.length_a   1.000
_cell.length_b   1.000
_cell.length_c   1.000
_cell.angle_alpha   90.00
_cell.angle_beta   90.00
_cell.angle_gamma   90.00
#
_symmetry.space_group_name_H-M   'P 1'
#
loop_
_entity.id
_entity.type
_entity.pdbx_description
1 polymer ?
#
loop_
_entity_poly.entity_id
_entity_poly.type
_entity_poly.pdbx_seq_one_letter_code
_entity_poly.pdbx_strand_id
1 'polypeptide(L)'
;MANGGVFSGDCTVNVGDEIEITGAVIWTSGRLTINGGDGDVIIENNGSITIQDGATLDLDDGDLYIEDGGTLTVESGGAVEVLDNGRDIFVSGDLELEAGSSMEVADFAYIEDTGDVSISGDFVTGDDIEIDGGRVVVKNGGSLESGDNIDVYGDGVLRIDEGGSADANRDLSNNDGNDNEDNDDGAQATIIVNGTLTVADDVVIEDTDPSSILTGSGTITVENDFTDEENGEFSNCDGSGGACEAEEPAYTCGEGTACTPSGCPTAAELEAGGVFCGNCTIDDDISIENDVCWVSGNLVIEDGDLNIVDEATLTVVGGSIAIEDGDVEVQEGTLLVLSGAIFEVDEELVVDADGKVDISGTVTTGSNGGTGVEIDEGTVVVRDGGTLTSGQDIDMSDGAVLVVQEGGTVNIINGGDLENDGPATVIVDGTLNVDDDVDFESSDPGSTITGTGTINVDGDFDDGDGGTFSGCAGGDTCEAVADDSCDESTVCTENSCPINENDLSNGGTFCGDCYLDIGNTVRIEADVCWVSGTLTLDGDGQDGEFDLETGVTFTVVGGTVIVEDGGADVMTGSTLTILDGGTFVIDDELRIDEAGTVIVNGVLEVGNNIDIGETSSGSLIVDGGQIDTESIDNDTPGNLDDLPDNVVIENGGAINTTEGSLPVDWVSFTASLDNDEKDVLLKWRTGSEISNDGFYVEKSIDGQNFEEIGFVKGNGNINIASSYQFVDSDFGNSAYYRLKQVDFDGKYDFSPTVHVTKSKTTTLLKRLNFYPNPSSQEIAIDGLPEGLYSVLLVDITGSLLLQLSGVSPQQALMQINDVLSNHHSGTFVVKFVNPGYSSFGTIIRH
;
A
#
# COMPACT_ATOMS: atom_id res chain seq x y z
N MET A 1 -12.70 5.33 26.96
CA MET A 1 -13.27 4.80 25.73
C MET A 1 -13.27 5.91 24.71
N ALA A 2 -14.15 6.92 24.77
CA ALA A 2 -14.17 8.04 23.81
C ALA A 2 -12.81 8.66 23.38
N ASN A 3 -11.86 8.89 24.31
CA ASN A 3 -10.53 9.46 23.99
C ASN A 3 -9.41 8.41 23.80
N GLY A 4 -9.76 7.16 23.49
CA GLY A 4 -8.82 6.05 23.32
C GLY A 4 -8.23 5.43 24.60
N GLY A 5 -7.41 4.38 24.43
CA GLY A 5 -6.66 3.68 25.47
C GLY A 5 -6.59 2.16 25.30
N VAL A 6 -5.71 1.51 26.07
CA VAL A 6 -5.57 0.04 26.12
C VAL A 6 -6.25 -0.51 27.37
N PHE A 7 -7.14 -1.48 27.19
CA PHE A 7 -7.98 -2.04 28.26
C PHE A 7 -7.86 -3.57 28.34
N SER A 8 -8.13 -4.14 29.52
CA SER A 8 -8.05 -5.59 29.80
C SER A 8 -8.95 -6.00 30.97
N GLY A 9 -9.45 -7.24 30.90
CA GLY A 9 -10.31 -7.89 31.89
C GLY A 9 -11.79 -7.52 31.75
N ASP A 10 -12.68 -8.32 32.34
CA ASP A 10 -14.13 -8.13 32.17
C ASP A 10 -14.61 -6.77 32.71
N CYS A 11 -15.32 -6.02 31.87
CA CYS A 11 -15.84 -4.70 32.17
C CYS A 11 -17.27 -4.55 31.63
N THR A 12 -18.12 -3.89 32.41
CA THR A 12 -19.48 -3.54 31.99
C THR A 12 -19.61 -2.02 32.03
N VAL A 13 -19.88 -1.40 30.89
CA VAL A 13 -20.13 0.03 30.75
C VAL A 13 -21.63 0.24 30.64
N ASN A 14 -22.20 0.97 31.59
CA ASN A 14 -23.61 1.33 31.51
C ASN A 14 -23.71 2.75 30.96
N VAL A 15 -24.25 2.88 29.75
CA VAL A 15 -24.55 4.15 29.10
C VAL A 15 -26.04 4.49 29.18
N GLY A 16 -26.34 5.77 29.06
CA GLY A 16 -27.71 6.28 29.13
C GLY A 16 -28.23 6.86 27.80
N ASP A 17 -27.33 7.10 26.86
CA ASP A 17 -27.49 7.61 25.49
C ASP A 17 -26.35 6.92 24.66
N GLU A 18 -25.97 7.45 23.48
CA GLU A 18 -24.91 6.90 22.61
C GLU A 18 -23.46 7.01 23.15
N ILE A 19 -22.54 6.17 22.65
CA ILE A 19 -21.09 6.26 22.84
C ILE A 19 -20.42 6.55 21.50
N GLU A 20 -19.86 7.75 21.36
CA GLU A 20 -18.96 8.12 20.27
C GLU A 20 -17.50 7.75 20.61
N ILE A 21 -16.82 7.05 19.71
CA ILE A 21 -15.40 6.71 19.78
C ILE A 21 -14.67 7.48 18.68
N THR A 22 -13.86 8.46 19.08
CA THR A 22 -13.09 9.34 18.18
C THR A 22 -11.57 9.18 18.36
N GLY A 23 -11.14 8.07 18.97
CA GLY A 23 -9.72 7.75 19.13
C GLY A 23 -9.49 6.27 19.43
N ALA A 24 -8.25 5.80 19.30
CA ALA A 24 -7.94 4.37 19.31
C ALA A 24 -8.19 3.67 20.65
N VAL A 25 -9.10 2.70 20.67
CA VAL A 25 -9.43 1.82 21.81
C VAL A 25 -8.96 0.41 21.50
N ILE A 26 -8.02 -0.11 22.30
CA ILE A 26 -7.50 -1.48 22.14
C ILE A 26 -7.98 -2.34 23.31
N TRP A 27 -8.73 -3.39 23.02
CA TRP A 27 -9.24 -4.34 24.00
C TRP A 27 -8.45 -5.65 23.97
N THR A 28 -7.59 -5.84 24.96
CA THR A 28 -6.53 -6.85 24.91
C THR A 28 -6.87 -8.19 25.58
N SER A 29 -7.97 -8.27 26.35
CA SER A 29 -8.47 -9.52 26.97
C SER A 29 -9.76 -9.29 27.77
N GLY A 30 -10.58 -10.35 27.91
CA GLY A 30 -11.81 -10.33 28.70
C GLY A 30 -13.01 -9.77 27.94
N ARG A 31 -14.19 -9.74 28.58
CA ARG A 31 -15.44 -9.27 27.95
C ARG A 31 -15.72 -7.80 28.27
N LEU A 32 -15.84 -6.96 27.24
CA LEU A 32 -16.38 -5.61 27.35
C LEU A 32 -17.87 -5.66 27.00
N THR A 33 -18.72 -5.56 28.01
CA THR A 33 -20.17 -5.42 27.81
C THR A 33 -20.56 -3.95 27.83
N ILE A 34 -21.23 -3.47 26.79
CA ILE A 34 -21.81 -2.12 26.72
C ILE A 34 -23.33 -2.26 26.84
N ASN A 35 -23.86 -1.77 27.97
CA ASN A 35 -25.29 -1.73 28.27
C ASN A 35 -25.76 -0.28 28.16
N GLY A 36 -26.43 0.09 27.08
CA GLY A 36 -27.05 1.41 26.94
C GLY A 36 -28.51 1.27 26.60
N GLY A 37 -29.44 1.67 27.48
CA GLY A 37 -30.83 1.77 27.03
C GLY A 37 -30.89 2.67 25.79
N ASP A 38 -31.43 2.18 24.68
CA ASP A 38 -31.42 2.81 23.34
C ASP A 38 -30.05 3.44 22.95
N GLY A 39 -28.92 2.97 23.48
CA GLY A 39 -27.64 3.69 23.42
C GLY A 39 -26.64 3.05 22.48
N ASP A 40 -26.52 3.61 21.28
CA ASP A 40 -25.73 3.10 20.17
C ASP A 40 -24.22 3.27 20.40
N VAL A 41 -23.40 2.46 19.72
CA VAL A 41 -21.94 2.63 19.68
C VAL A 41 -21.58 3.14 18.30
N ILE A 42 -20.97 4.32 18.25
CA ILE A 42 -20.58 4.99 17.01
C ILE A 42 -19.05 5.10 16.99
N ILE A 43 -18.41 4.55 15.96
CA ILE A 43 -16.98 4.68 15.68
C ILE A 43 -16.86 5.64 14.50
N GLU A 44 -16.31 6.83 14.74
CA GLU A 44 -16.31 7.92 13.75
C GLU A 44 -15.06 8.80 13.90
N ASN A 45 -14.80 9.69 12.94
CA ASN A 45 -13.73 10.68 12.98
C ASN A 45 -12.33 10.04 13.18
N ASN A 46 -11.99 9.01 12.39
CA ASN A 46 -10.77 8.20 12.55
C ASN A 46 -10.65 7.49 13.92
N GLY A 47 -11.77 7.30 14.61
CA GLY A 47 -11.86 6.43 15.78
C GLY A 47 -11.57 4.99 15.39
N SER A 48 -10.97 4.22 16.30
CA SER A 48 -10.75 2.81 16.04
C SER A 48 -10.95 1.94 17.27
N ILE A 49 -11.49 0.74 17.05
CA ILE A 49 -11.58 -0.31 18.06
C ILE A 49 -10.83 -1.53 17.55
N THR A 50 -9.89 -2.05 18.34
CA THR A 50 -9.21 -3.31 18.06
C THR A 50 -9.53 -4.33 19.15
N ILE A 51 -10.11 -5.47 18.78
CA ILE A 51 -10.44 -6.59 19.66
C ILE A 51 -9.39 -7.70 19.48
N GLN A 52 -8.57 -7.95 20.50
CA GLN A 52 -7.48 -8.92 20.42
C GLN A 52 -7.89 -10.37 20.78
N ASP A 53 -6.98 -11.32 20.54
CA ASP A 53 -7.14 -12.75 20.88
C ASP A 53 -7.74 -12.99 22.28
N GLY A 54 -8.90 -13.67 22.30
CA GLY A 54 -9.62 -14.06 23.51
C GLY A 54 -10.35 -12.91 24.21
N ALA A 55 -10.53 -11.77 23.53
CA ALA A 55 -11.32 -10.64 24.00
C ALA A 55 -12.68 -10.59 23.27
N THR A 56 -13.71 -10.06 23.93
CA THR A 56 -15.07 -9.97 23.37
C THR A 56 -15.62 -8.56 23.55
N LEU A 57 -16.11 -7.95 22.48
CA LEU A 57 -17.02 -6.80 22.55
C LEU A 57 -18.46 -7.32 22.51
N ASP A 58 -19.23 -6.98 23.52
CA ASP A 58 -20.57 -7.49 23.75
C ASP A 58 -21.52 -6.29 23.88
N LEU A 59 -22.36 -6.09 22.88
CA LEU A 59 -23.29 -4.98 22.80
C LEU A 59 -24.66 -5.47 23.28
N ASP A 60 -24.91 -5.34 24.58
CA ASP A 60 -26.16 -5.76 25.24
C ASP A 60 -27.37 -4.89 24.81
N ASP A 61 -27.23 -3.57 24.60
CA ASP A 61 -28.32 -2.67 24.17
C ASP A 61 -27.81 -1.50 23.24
N GLY A 62 -28.54 -1.06 22.18
CA GLY A 62 -28.18 0.01 21.19
C GLY A 62 -28.19 -0.43 19.69
N ASP A 63 -27.43 0.16 18.77
CA ASP A 63 -26.92 -0.41 17.49
C ASP A 63 -25.40 -0.23 17.38
N LEU A 64 -24.73 -0.75 16.34
CA LEU A 64 -23.31 -0.48 16.06
C LEU A 64 -23.17 0.29 14.74
N TYR A 65 -22.56 1.46 14.81
CA TYR A 65 -22.25 2.32 13.67
C TYR A 65 -20.73 2.42 13.49
N ILE A 66 -20.25 2.15 12.29
CA ILE A 66 -18.87 2.41 11.85
C ILE A 66 -18.98 3.42 10.71
N GLU A 67 -18.68 4.68 10.99
CA GLU A 67 -18.96 5.81 10.09
C GLU A 67 -17.73 6.70 9.93
N ASP A 68 -17.71 7.60 8.95
CA ASP A 68 -16.76 8.74 8.84
C ASP A 68 -15.27 8.36 9.10
N GLY A 69 -14.76 7.35 8.39
CA GLY A 69 -13.38 6.85 8.53
C GLY A 69 -13.11 6.09 9.83
N GLY A 70 -14.16 5.64 10.54
CA GLY A 70 -14.05 4.76 11.69
C GLY A 70 -13.58 3.35 11.30
N THR A 71 -12.86 2.69 12.21
CA THR A 71 -12.34 1.33 11.96
C THR A 71 -12.67 0.38 13.11
N LEU A 72 -13.20 -0.80 12.80
CA LEU A 72 -13.31 -1.93 13.72
C LEU A 72 -12.46 -3.10 13.22
N THR A 73 -11.45 -3.48 13.99
CA THR A 73 -10.60 -4.65 13.71
C THR A 73 -10.82 -5.73 14.77
N VAL A 74 -11.10 -6.95 14.33
CA VAL A 74 -11.20 -8.14 15.19
C VAL A 74 -10.06 -9.08 14.84
N GLU A 75 -9.01 -9.09 15.69
CA GLU A 75 -7.85 -9.95 15.51
C GLU A 75 -8.21 -11.43 15.74
N SER A 76 -7.34 -12.32 15.27
CA SER A 76 -7.50 -13.78 15.44
C SER A 76 -7.88 -14.18 16.87
N GLY A 77 -9.03 -14.86 17.03
CA GLY A 77 -9.55 -15.31 18.32
C GLY A 77 -10.33 -14.26 19.12
N GLY A 78 -10.47 -13.03 18.61
CA GLY A 78 -11.39 -12.02 19.11
C GLY A 78 -12.84 -12.28 18.67
N ALA A 79 -13.80 -11.68 19.38
CA ALA A 79 -15.21 -11.79 19.04
C ALA A 79 -15.99 -10.49 19.24
N VAL A 80 -17.00 -10.26 18.39
CA VAL A 80 -18.01 -9.20 18.55
C VAL A 80 -19.39 -9.86 18.58
N GLU A 81 -20.18 -9.51 19.59
CA GLU A 81 -21.53 -10.04 19.83
C GLU A 81 -22.52 -8.86 19.88
N VAL A 82 -23.46 -8.79 18.93
CA VAL A 82 -24.56 -7.81 18.85
C VAL A 82 -25.89 -8.58 18.91
N LEU A 83 -26.19 -9.19 20.07
CA LEU A 83 -27.07 -10.38 20.15
C LEU A 83 -28.46 -10.18 20.78
N ASP A 84 -28.80 -9.01 21.29
CA ASP A 84 -30.11 -8.75 21.89
C ASP A 84 -31.13 -8.19 20.88
N ASN A 85 -32.43 -8.47 21.10
CA ASN A 85 -33.47 -8.41 20.06
C ASN A 85 -33.58 -7.06 19.31
N GLY A 86 -33.35 -7.09 17.99
CA GLY A 86 -33.60 -5.99 17.06
C GLY A 86 -32.48 -4.96 17.04
N ARG A 87 -31.25 -5.44 16.94
CA ARG A 87 -30.07 -4.59 16.83
C ARG A 87 -29.32 -4.88 15.55
N ASP A 88 -28.89 -3.80 14.95
CA ASP A 88 -28.34 -3.76 13.61
C ASP A 88 -26.87 -3.30 13.66
N ILE A 89 -26.17 -3.57 12.57
CA ILE A 89 -24.88 -2.96 12.28
C ILE A 89 -25.00 -2.11 11.01
N PHE A 90 -24.42 -0.91 11.06
CA PHE A 90 -24.31 0.01 9.93
C PHE A 90 -22.82 0.29 9.68
N VAL A 91 -22.37 0.09 8.45
CA VAL A 91 -20.95 0.21 8.07
C VAL A 91 -20.80 1.11 6.86
N SER A 92 -20.25 2.30 7.07
CA SER A 92 -19.74 3.23 6.04
C SER A 92 -18.26 3.59 6.29
N GLY A 93 -17.57 2.80 7.11
CA GLY A 93 -16.13 2.84 7.34
C GLY A 93 -15.52 1.43 7.22
N ASP A 94 -14.43 1.16 7.94
CA ASP A 94 -13.67 -0.08 7.78
C ASP A 94 -14.04 -1.15 8.83
N LEU A 95 -14.39 -2.36 8.38
CA LEU A 95 -14.58 -3.54 9.21
C LEU A 95 -13.66 -4.68 8.77
N GLU A 96 -12.74 -5.08 9.65
CA GLU A 96 -11.80 -6.17 9.37
C GLU A 96 -11.94 -7.33 10.37
N LEU A 97 -12.25 -8.52 9.85
CA LEU A 97 -12.30 -9.78 10.60
C LEU A 97 -11.12 -10.67 10.20
N GLU A 98 -10.12 -10.83 11.08
CA GLU A 98 -8.99 -11.71 10.82
C GLU A 98 -9.35 -13.20 10.91
N ALA A 99 -8.51 -14.07 10.37
CA ALA A 99 -8.69 -15.52 10.43
C ALA A 99 -8.90 -16.05 11.86
N GLY A 100 -10.05 -16.71 12.08
CA GLY A 100 -10.46 -17.26 13.36
C GLY A 100 -11.04 -16.25 14.36
N SER A 101 -11.35 -15.03 13.92
CA SER A 101 -12.24 -14.11 14.62
C SER A 101 -13.72 -14.42 14.30
N SER A 102 -14.64 -13.84 15.06
CA SER A 102 -16.09 -13.99 14.80
C SER A 102 -16.88 -12.72 15.12
N MET A 103 -17.85 -12.39 14.28
CA MET A 103 -18.86 -11.36 14.51
C MET A 103 -20.25 -11.98 14.34
N GLU A 104 -21.12 -11.79 15.34
CA GLU A 104 -22.51 -12.29 15.31
C GLU A 104 -23.47 -11.13 15.59
N VAL A 105 -24.39 -10.88 14.66
CA VAL A 105 -25.40 -9.81 14.69
C VAL A 105 -26.80 -10.43 14.73
N ALA A 106 -27.68 -9.93 15.58
CA ALA A 106 -28.98 -10.55 15.85
C ALA A 106 -30.03 -10.35 14.76
N ASP A 107 -29.99 -9.22 14.07
CA ASP A 107 -31.02 -8.80 13.13
C ASP A 107 -30.34 -8.45 11.80
N PHE A 108 -30.14 -7.17 11.49
CA PHE A 108 -29.75 -6.71 10.15
C PHE A 108 -28.31 -6.20 10.06
N ALA A 109 -27.68 -6.35 8.89
CA ALA A 109 -26.44 -5.66 8.56
C ALA A 109 -26.60 -4.79 7.31
N TYR A 110 -26.28 -3.51 7.45
CA TYR A 110 -26.29 -2.51 6.39
C TYR A 110 -24.88 -2.04 6.09
N ILE A 111 -24.43 -2.18 4.84
CA ILE A 111 -23.12 -1.73 4.38
C ILE A 111 -23.36 -0.65 3.32
N GLU A 112 -23.09 0.61 3.67
CA GLU A 112 -23.32 1.80 2.84
C GLU A 112 -22.02 2.33 2.20
N ASP A 113 -22.16 3.22 1.20
CA ASP A 113 -21.16 4.13 0.62
C ASP A 113 -19.84 4.22 1.41
N THR A 114 -18.71 3.95 0.75
CA THR A 114 -17.34 3.97 1.31
C THR A 114 -17.02 2.93 2.38
N GLY A 115 -17.98 2.11 2.81
CA GLY A 115 -17.73 1.00 3.73
C GLY A 115 -16.94 -0.15 3.08
N ASP A 116 -15.82 -0.55 3.69
CA ASP A 116 -15.02 -1.71 3.28
C ASP A 116 -15.04 -2.79 4.36
N VAL A 117 -15.62 -3.95 4.03
CA VAL A 117 -15.73 -5.10 4.91
C VAL A 117 -14.86 -6.26 4.38
N SER A 118 -13.79 -6.55 5.11
CA SER A 118 -12.85 -7.64 4.80
C SER A 118 -13.01 -8.80 5.78
N ILE A 119 -13.43 -9.96 5.26
CA ILE A 119 -13.80 -11.13 6.08
C ILE A 119 -12.84 -12.30 5.83
N SER A 120 -11.95 -12.57 6.79
CA SER A 120 -11.17 -13.82 6.89
C SER A 120 -11.61 -14.72 8.05
N GLY A 121 -12.49 -14.22 8.93
CA GLY A 121 -13.16 -14.95 10.02
C GLY A 121 -14.62 -15.26 9.70
N ASP A 122 -15.46 -15.38 10.73
CA ASP A 122 -16.89 -15.69 10.57
C ASP A 122 -17.75 -14.43 10.81
N PHE A 123 -18.56 -14.00 9.83
CA PHE A 123 -19.59 -12.96 9.99
C PHE A 123 -20.96 -13.61 9.81
N VAL A 124 -21.77 -13.60 10.87
CA VAL A 124 -23.14 -14.15 10.87
C VAL A 124 -24.17 -13.07 11.24
N THR A 125 -25.24 -12.94 10.47
CA THR A 125 -26.43 -12.14 10.81
C THR A 125 -27.65 -13.03 11.06
N GLY A 126 -28.67 -12.48 11.74
CA GLY A 126 -29.91 -13.19 12.05
C GLY A 126 -31.04 -12.97 11.05
N ASP A 127 -31.00 -11.88 10.29
CA ASP A 127 -31.93 -11.47 9.24
C ASP A 127 -31.13 -11.09 7.97
N ASP A 128 -31.53 -10.03 7.25
CA ASP A 128 -30.93 -9.63 5.97
C ASP A 128 -29.52 -9.03 6.09
N ILE A 129 -28.75 -9.17 5.00
CA ILE A 129 -27.52 -8.42 4.73
C ILE A 129 -27.79 -7.58 3.48
N GLU A 130 -27.73 -6.27 3.62
CA GLU A 130 -27.90 -5.32 2.52
C GLU A 130 -26.59 -4.56 2.27
N ILE A 131 -26.15 -4.57 1.01
CA ILE A 131 -24.92 -3.91 0.53
C ILE A 131 -25.33 -2.84 -0.47
N ASP A 132 -25.29 -1.58 -0.06
CA ASP A 132 -25.72 -0.38 -0.82
C ASP A 132 -24.49 0.51 -1.08
N GLY A 133 -23.84 0.37 -2.24
CA GLY A 133 -22.63 1.13 -2.60
C GLY A 133 -21.34 0.78 -1.83
N GLY A 134 -21.42 0.02 -0.74
CA GLY A 134 -20.27 -0.49 -0.02
C GLY A 134 -19.66 -1.77 -0.61
N ARG A 135 -18.49 -2.17 -0.09
CA ARG A 135 -17.72 -3.34 -0.56
C ARG A 135 -17.59 -4.41 0.52
N VAL A 136 -17.94 -5.65 0.18
CA VAL A 136 -17.74 -6.83 1.01
C VAL A 136 -16.85 -7.85 0.30
N VAL A 137 -15.72 -8.21 0.91
CA VAL A 137 -14.79 -9.23 0.39
C VAL A 137 -14.64 -10.38 1.38
N VAL A 138 -15.12 -11.56 0.97
CA VAL A 138 -14.96 -12.82 1.71
C VAL A 138 -13.70 -13.54 1.24
N LYS A 139 -12.66 -13.48 2.06
CA LYS A 139 -11.32 -14.02 1.78
C LYS A 139 -11.23 -15.51 2.14
N ASN A 140 -10.14 -16.15 1.74
CA ASN A 140 -9.87 -17.56 2.01
C ASN A 140 -10.02 -17.93 3.49
N GLY A 141 -10.94 -18.87 3.77
CA GLY A 141 -11.23 -19.35 5.12
C GLY A 141 -12.21 -18.48 5.91
N GLY A 142 -12.67 -17.36 5.36
CA GLY A 142 -13.75 -16.56 5.90
C GLY A 142 -15.13 -17.03 5.45
N SER A 143 -16.15 -16.73 6.24
CA SER A 143 -17.55 -17.03 5.95
C SER A 143 -18.48 -15.85 6.21
N LEU A 144 -19.37 -15.57 5.26
CA LEU A 144 -20.48 -14.62 5.39
C LEU A 144 -21.80 -15.41 5.41
N GLU A 145 -22.55 -15.35 6.51
CA GLU A 145 -23.81 -16.07 6.65
C GLU A 145 -24.96 -15.08 6.97
N SER A 146 -25.96 -15.02 6.09
CA SER A 146 -27.20 -14.29 6.32
C SER A 146 -28.29 -15.20 6.88
N GLY A 147 -29.11 -14.68 7.80
CA GLY A 147 -30.25 -15.41 8.36
C GLY A 147 -31.50 -15.43 7.47
N ASP A 148 -31.63 -14.45 6.58
CA ASP A 148 -32.68 -14.34 5.55
C ASP A 148 -32.00 -14.05 4.19
N ASN A 149 -32.05 -12.82 3.66
CA ASN A 149 -31.55 -12.51 2.30
C ASN A 149 -30.13 -11.93 2.30
N ILE A 150 -29.46 -12.02 1.15
CA ILE A 150 -28.30 -11.18 0.82
C ILE A 150 -28.71 -10.33 -0.39
N ASP A 151 -28.81 -9.03 -0.20
CA ASP A 151 -29.23 -8.09 -1.23
C ASP A 151 -28.08 -7.11 -1.52
N VAL A 152 -27.74 -6.96 -2.78
CA VAL A 152 -26.68 -6.06 -3.26
C VAL A 152 -27.31 -5.06 -4.20
N TYR A 153 -27.15 -3.77 -3.96
CA TYR A 153 -27.73 -2.74 -4.81
C TYR A 153 -26.88 -1.46 -4.78
N GLY A 154 -27.26 -0.47 -5.58
CA GLY A 154 -26.39 0.68 -5.84
C GLY A 154 -25.12 0.24 -6.57
N ASP A 155 -23.99 0.90 -6.31
CA ASP A 155 -22.64 0.49 -6.72
C ASP A 155 -22.02 -0.58 -5.78
N GLY A 156 -22.87 -1.32 -5.07
CA GLY A 156 -22.46 -2.30 -4.06
C GLY A 156 -21.71 -3.48 -4.67
N VAL A 157 -20.69 -3.97 -3.94
CA VAL A 157 -19.86 -5.10 -4.39
C VAL A 157 -19.82 -6.22 -3.36
N LEU A 158 -20.26 -7.41 -3.76
CA LEU A 158 -20.03 -8.66 -3.02
C LEU A 158 -19.02 -9.53 -3.77
N ARG A 159 -17.81 -9.70 -3.21
CA ARG A 159 -16.77 -10.59 -3.77
C ARG A 159 -16.45 -11.74 -2.83
N ILE A 160 -16.51 -12.96 -3.34
CA ILE A 160 -16.14 -14.19 -2.63
C ILE A 160 -14.90 -14.77 -3.30
N ASP A 161 -13.73 -14.62 -2.67
CA ASP A 161 -12.46 -15.13 -3.18
C ASP A 161 -12.36 -16.66 -3.06
N GLU A 162 -11.37 -17.25 -3.75
CA GLU A 162 -11.10 -18.68 -3.63
C GLU A 162 -10.90 -19.13 -2.17
N GLY A 163 -11.67 -20.13 -1.77
CA GLY A 163 -11.65 -20.68 -0.40
C GLY A 163 -12.47 -19.88 0.63
N GLY A 164 -13.06 -18.74 0.24
CA GLY A 164 -14.12 -18.07 1.00
C GLY A 164 -15.50 -18.68 0.73
N SER A 165 -16.47 -18.43 1.61
CA SER A 165 -17.84 -18.88 1.42
C SER A 165 -18.90 -17.87 1.86
N ALA A 166 -19.99 -17.77 1.12
CA ALA A 166 -21.20 -17.06 1.55
C ALA A 166 -22.44 -17.98 1.54
N ASP A 167 -23.36 -17.75 2.46
CA ASP A 167 -24.62 -18.49 2.61
C ASP A 167 -25.79 -17.52 2.82
N ALA A 168 -26.72 -17.48 1.87
CA ALA A 168 -28.01 -16.80 1.98
C ALA A 168 -29.08 -17.83 2.36
N ASN A 169 -29.63 -17.72 3.58
CA ASN A 169 -30.64 -18.67 4.08
C ASN A 169 -32.03 -18.49 3.43
N ARG A 170 -32.21 -17.46 2.60
CA ARG A 170 -33.29 -17.35 1.62
C ARG A 170 -32.76 -16.89 0.27
N ASP A 171 -32.95 -15.61 -0.05
CA ASP A 171 -32.85 -15.10 -1.39
C ASP A 171 -31.50 -14.38 -1.56
N LEU A 172 -30.99 -14.40 -2.78
CA LEU A 172 -29.91 -13.52 -3.21
C LEU A 172 -30.49 -12.59 -4.27
N SER A 173 -30.38 -11.28 -4.09
CA SER A 173 -30.76 -10.33 -5.12
C SER A 173 -29.69 -9.29 -5.38
N ASN A 174 -29.64 -8.80 -6.62
CA ASN A 174 -28.82 -7.65 -6.98
C ASN A 174 -29.67 -6.40 -7.31
N ASN A 175 -30.91 -6.35 -6.82
CA ASN A 175 -31.92 -5.41 -7.29
C ASN A 175 -32.19 -4.25 -6.29
N ASP A 176 -32.62 -3.11 -6.85
CA ASP A 176 -33.23 -1.99 -6.15
C ASP A 176 -34.41 -2.49 -5.29
N GLY A 177 -34.18 -2.65 -3.98
CA GLY A 177 -35.20 -3.12 -3.04
C GLY A 177 -36.40 -2.18 -2.86
N ASN A 178 -36.78 -1.36 -3.85
CA ASN A 178 -37.83 -0.36 -3.73
C ASN A 178 -38.81 -0.38 -4.92
N ASP A 179 -39.95 -1.00 -4.63
CA ASP A 179 -41.28 -0.86 -5.24
C ASP A 179 -41.81 0.61 -5.36
N ASN A 180 -40.94 1.61 -5.53
CA ASN A 180 -41.26 3.03 -5.45
C ASN A 180 -40.59 3.86 -6.55
N GLU A 181 -40.83 3.48 -7.81
CA GLU A 181 -41.04 4.31 -9.04
C GLU A 181 -40.20 5.59 -9.31
N ASP A 182 -39.21 5.99 -8.52
CA ASP A 182 -38.57 7.32 -8.65
C ASP A 182 -37.11 7.37 -8.13
N ASN A 183 -36.19 6.49 -8.59
CA ASN A 183 -34.73 6.75 -8.62
C ASN A 183 -34.01 5.76 -9.57
N ASP A 184 -34.24 5.94 -10.88
CA ASP A 184 -33.41 5.39 -11.98
C ASP A 184 -32.04 6.09 -11.99
N ASP A 185 -31.16 5.76 -11.04
CA ASP A 185 -29.83 6.37 -10.92
C ASP A 185 -28.72 5.37 -11.28
N GLY A 186 -28.92 4.51 -12.29
CA GLY A 186 -27.85 3.81 -13.05
C GLY A 186 -26.65 3.25 -12.28
N ALA A 187 -26.88 2.69 -11.08
CA ALA A 187 -25.83 2.24 -10.17
C ALA A 187 -25.67 0.72 -10.24
N GLN A 188 -24.42 0.25 -10.20
CA GLN A 188 -23.97 -1.07 -10.66
C GLN A 188 -23.80 -2.09 -9.51
N ALA A 189 -24.78 -2.97 -9.29
CA ALA A 189 -24.65 -4.01 -8.29
C ALA A 189 -23.79 -5.17 -8.82
N THR A 190 -22.66 -5.46 -8.16
CA THR A 190 -21.69 -6.46 -8.64
C THR A 190 -21.52 -7.63 -7.67
N ILE A 191 -21.75 -8.86 -8.14
CA ILE A 191 -21.54 -10.09 -7.38
C ILE A 191 -20.47 -10.95 -8.09
N ILE A 192 -19.35 -11.21 -7.42
CA ILE A 192 -18.23 -12.00 -7.94
C ILE A 192 -18.02 -13.23 -7.07
N VAL A 193 -18.20 -14.43 -7.62
CA VAL A 193 -18.09 -15.70 -6.91
C VAL A 193 -16.93 -16.54 -7.46
N ASN A 194 -15.76 -16.44 -6.83
CA ASN A 194 -14.61 -17.35 -7.06
C ASN A 194 -14.52 -18.46 -5.99
N GLY A 195 -15.17 -18.27 -4.83
CA GLY A 195 -15.29 -19.26 -3.75
C GLY A 195 -16.54 -20.13 -3.84
N THR A 196 -17.27 -20.28 -2.73
CA THR A 196 -18.54 -21.01 -2.67
C THR A 196 -19.67 -20.11 -2.23
N LEU A 197 -20.77 -20.08 -2.99
CA LEU A 197 -22.01 -19.40 -2.63
C LEU A 197 -23.14 -20.43 -2.53
N THR A 198 -23.89 -20.39 -1.43
CA THR A 198 -25.10 -21.18 -1.25
C THR A 198 -26.30 -20.24 -1.06
N VAL A 199 -27.39 -20.54 -1.74
CA VAL A 199 -28.66 -19.79 -1.68
C VAL A 199 -29.79 -20.79 -1.46
N ALA A 200 -30.51 -20.65 -0.34
CA ALA A 200 -31.47 -21.65 0.11
C ALA A 200 -32.88 -21.48 -0.50
N ASP A 201 -33.18 -20.33 -1.10
CA ASP A 201 -34.41 -20.11 -1.86
C ASP A 201 -34.06 -19.58 -3.26
N ASP A 202 -34.45 -18.36 -3.63
CA ASP A 202 -34.34 -17.87 -4.99
C ASP A 202 -33.09 -16.99 -5.22
N VAL A 203 -32.53 -17.05 -6.43
CA VAL A 203 -31.60 -16.02 -6.91
C VAL A 203 -32.34 -15.15 -7.91
N VAL A 204 -32.33 -13.83 -7.69
CA VAL A 204 -32.97 -12.84 -8.56
C VAL A 204 -31.91 -11.87 -9.04
N ILE A 205 -31.60 -11.93 -10.33
CA ILE A 205 -30.73 -10.96 -10.98
C ILE A 205 -31.63 -10.06 -11.84
N GLU A 206 -31.82 -8.81 -11.43
CA GLU A 206 -32.64 -7.84 -12.17
C GLU A 206 -31.77 -6.99 -13.11
N ASP A 207 -32.06 -7.12 -14.40
CA ASP A 207 -31.38 -6.46 -15.52
C ASP A 207 -32.12 -5.16 -15.90
N THR A 208 -32.41 -4.30 -14.93
CA THR A 208 -32.89 -2.94 -15.26
C THR A 208 -31.75 -2.05 -15.76
N ASP A 209 -30.50 -2.48 -15.53
CA ASP A 209 -29.27 -1.89 -16.06
C ASP A 209 -28.36 -3.03 -16.59
N PRO A 210 -28.02 -3.05 -17.90
CA PRO A 210 -27.17 -4.08 -18.54
C PRO A 210 -25.75 -4.19 -17.96
N SER A 211 -25.39 -3.33 -16.99
CA SER A 211 -24.14 -3.36 -16.25
C SER A 211 -24.18 -4.13 -14.91
N SER A 212 -25.30 -4.75 -14.56
CA SER A 212 -25.40 -5.57 -13.34
C SER A 212 -24.83 -6.97 -13.54
N ILE A 213 -23.80 -7.34 -12.75
CA ILE A 213 -22.92 -8.47 -13.09
C ILE A 213 -22.91 -9.54 -11.99
N LEU A 214 -23.33 -10.77 -12.32
CA LEU A 214 -22.99 -11.99 -11.58
C LEU A 214 -21.91 -12.78 -12.33
N THR A 215 -20.68 -12.80 -11.81
CA THR A 215 -19.54 -13.48 -12.46
C THR A 215 -18.73 -14.34 -11.50
N GLY A 216 -17.72 -15.04 -12.01
CA GLY A 216 -16.71 -15.76 -11.23
C GLY A 216 -16.49 -17.21 -11.65
N SER A 217 -15.43 -17.82 -11.11
CA SER A 217 -15.02 -19.21 -11.39
C SER A 217 -15.48 -20.23 -10.35
N GLY A 218 -16.15 -19.76 -9.29
CA GLY A 218 -16.52 -20.50 -8.09
C GLY A 218 -17.74 -21.40 -8.26
N THR A 219 -18.24 -21.92 -7.14
CA THR A 219 -19.43 -22.78 -7.11
C THR A 219 -20.61 -22.04 -6.51
N ILE A 220 -21.71 -21.97 -7.26
CA ILE A 220 -23.01 -21.49 -6.76
C ILE A 220 -23.94 -22.69 -6.58
N THR A 221 -24.57 -22.79 -5.43
CA THR A 221 -25.61 -23.80 -5.16
C THR A 221 -26.91 -23.09 -4.82
N VAL A 222 -27.93 -23.26 -5.66
CA VAL A 222 -29.27 -22.68 -5.44
C VAL A 222 -30.25 -23.82 -5.15
N GLU A 223 -30.99 -23.74 -4.03
CA GLU A 223 -31.94 -24.78 -3.64
C GLU A 223 -33.30 -24.67 -4.36
N ASN A 224 -33.73 -23.45 -4.76
CA ASN A 224 -34.99 -23.22 -5.46
C ASN A 224 -34.78 -22.70 -6.90
N ASP A 225 -35.35 -21.54 -7.28
CA ASP A 225 -35.34 -21.02 -8.64
C ASP A 225 -34.23 -19.97 -8.82
N PHE A 226 -33.65 -19.91 -10.02
CA PHE A 226 -32.77 -18.82 -10.44
C PHE A 226 -33.52 -18.05 -11.54
N THR A 227 -33.74 -16.76 -11.36
CA THR A 227 -34.47 -15.90 -12.29
C THR A 227 -33.54 -14.82 -12.85
N ASP A 228 -33.41 -14.82 -14.17
CA ASP A 228 -32.82 -13.76 -15.00
C ASP A 228 -33.97 -13.21 -15.86
N GLU A 229 -34.29 -11.92 -15.75
CA GLU A 229 -35.49 -11.35 -16.36
C GLU A 229 -35.36 -11.00 -17.86
N GLU A 230 -34.16 -10.89 -18.44
CA GLU A 230 -33.97 -10.61 -19.88
C GLU A 230 -33.20 -11.67 -20.68
N ASN A 231 -32.32 -12.49 -20.09
CA ASN A 231 -31.54 -13.49 -20.84
C ASN A 231 -31.69 -14.93 -20.31
N GLY A 232 -32.67 -15.67 -20.86
CA GLY A 232 -32.59 -17.11 -21.08
C GLY A 232 -32.53 -18.05 -19.86
N GLU A 233 -33.51 -18.96 -19.76
CA GLU A 233 -33.54 -20.09 -18.81
C GLU A 233 -32.16 -20.78 -18.62
N PHE A 234 -31.57 -20.72 -17.42
CA PHE A 234 -30.63 -21.76 -16.97
C PHE A 234 -31.38 -23.09 -16.89
N SER A 235 -31.33 -23.89 -17.96
CA SER A 235 -31.93 -25.22 -17.95
C SER A 235 -31.00 -26.23 -17.25
N ASN A 236 -31.58 -27.07 -16.37
CA ASN A 236 -30.97 -28.12 -15.50
C ASN A 236 -30.70 -27.81 -14.01
N CYS A 237 -31.47 -26.91 -13.39
CA CYS A 237 -31.70 -26.93 -11.94
C CYS A 237 -32.58 -28.15 -11.55
N ASP A 238 -31.95 -29.31 -11.39
CA ASP A 238 -32.57 -30.47 -10.75
C ASP A 238 -32.67 -30.19 -9.25
N GLY A 239 -33.89 -29.89 -8.78
CA GLY A 239 -34.27 -29.74 -7.36
C GLY A 239 -34.09 -31.00 -6.49
N SER A 240 -32.90 -31.62 -6.52
CA SER A 240 -32.48 -32.70 -5.64
C SER A 240 -31.06 -32.55 -5.07
N GLY A 241 -30.47 -31.34 -5.12
CA GLY A 241 -29.22 -31.01 -4.44
C GLY A 241 -27.96 -31.47 -5.17
N GLY A 242 -27.89 -31.23 -6.48
CA GLY A 242 -26.65 -31.22 -7.24
C GLY A 242 -26.16 -29.79 -7.42
N ALA A 243 -24.83 -29.59 -7.40
CA ALA A 243 -24.21 -28.30 -7.71
C ALA A 243 -24.66 -27.81 -9.10
N CYS A 244 -24.85 -26.50 -9.25
CA CYS A 244 -24.91 -25.86 -10.55
C CYS A 244 -23.50 -25.93 -11.16
N GLU A 245 -23.17 -27.06 -11.79
CA GLU A 245 -22.05 -27.09 -12.73
C GLU A 245 -22.54 -26.34 -13.97
N ALA A 246 -21.79 -25.29 -14.37
CA ALA A 246 -21.97 -24.62 -15.65
C ALA A 246 -22.20 -25.69 -16.73
N GLU A 247 -23.29 -25.59 -17.50
CA GLU A 247 -23.53 -26.55 -18.58
C GLU A 247 -22.32 -26.50 -19.52
N GLU A 248 -21.57 -27.60 -19.56
CA GLU A 248 -20.86 -27.92 -20.78
C GLU A 248 -21.92 -28.03 -21.89
N PRO A 249 -21.69 -27.42 -23.06
CA PRO A 249 -22.65 -27.39 -24.16
C PRO A 249 -23.14 -28.80 -24.51
N ALA A 250 -24.34 -28.89 -25.10
CA ALA A 250 -25.12 -30.11 -25.36
C ALA A 250 -24.46 -31.19 -26.24
N TYR A 251 -23.15 -31.10 -26.49
CA TYR A 251 -22.25 -32.21 -26.77
C TYR A 251 -21.05 -32.16 -25.83
N THR A 252 -20.90 -33.16 -24.95
CA THR A 252 -19.68 -33.34 -24.15
C THR A 252 -18.48 -33.52 -25.07
N CYS A 253 -17.79 -32.43 -25.37
CA CYS A 253 -16.61 -32.40 -26.20
C CYS A 253 -15.40 -32.50 -25.26
N GLY A 254 -15.19 -33.70 -24.73
CA GLY A 254 -14.06 -33.99 -23.83
C GLY A 254 -12.89 -34.64 -24.56
N GLU A 255 -11.71 -34.64 -23.93
CA GLU A 255 -10.59 -35.48 -24.37
C GLU A 255 -11.05 -36.93 -24.61
N GLY A 256 -10.91 -37.41 -25.85
CA GLY A 256 -11.29 -38.78 -26.23
C GLY A 256 -12.67 -38.93 -26.87
N THR A 257 -13.37 -37.83 -27.17
CA THR A 257 -14.59 -37.83 -27.99
C THR A 257 -14.32 -38.47 -29.35
N ALA A 258 -15.13 -39.47 -29.70
CA ALA A 258 -14.93 -40.27 -30.90
C ALA A 258 -15.48 -39.57 -32.14
N CYS A 259 -14.61 -38.90 -32.89
CA CYS A 259 -14.94 -38.46 -34.24
C CYS A 259 -14.86 -39.62 -35.25
N THR A 260 -15.75 -39.66 -36.24
CA THR A 260 -15.63 -40.59 -37.37
C THR A 260 -15.01 -39.86 -38.56
N PRO A 261 -13.79 -40.22 -39.03
CA PRO A 261 -13.18 -39.50 -40.13
C PRO A 261 -13.87 -39.91 -41.45
N SER A 262 -14.58 -38.96 -42.06
CA SER A 262 -15.12 -39.09 -43.42
C SER A 262 -14.59 -37.99 -44.35
N GLY A 263 -13.28 -37.75 -44.33
CA GLY A 263 -12.67 -36.70 -45.15
C GLY A 263 -12.89 -35.31 -44.56
N CYS A 264 -12.39 -34.29 -45.26
CA CYS A 264 -12.64 -32.89 -44.90
C CYS A 264 -14.14 -32.60 -44.99
N PRO A 265 -14.77 -32.04 -43.94
CA PRO A 265 -16.15 -31.60 -44.05
C PRO A 265 -16.24 -30.50 -45.10
N THR A 266 -17.39 -30.40 -45.77
CA THR A 266 -17.74 -29.19 -46.53
C THR A 266 -18.20 -28.08 -45.58
N ALA A 267 -18.18 -26.80 -45.99
CA ALA A 267 -18.77 -25.70 -45.22
C ALA A 267 -20.20 -26.05 -44.73
N ALA A 268 -21.09 -26.47 -45.65
CA ALA A 268 -22.44 -26.93 -45.33
C ALA A 268 -22.54 -28.17 -44.40
N GLU A 269 -21.44 -28.91 -44.17
CA GLU A 269 -21.41 -29.97 -43.15
C GLU A 269 -21.04 -29.41 -41.77
N LEU A 270 -20.20 -28.37 -41.70
CA LEU A 270 -19.89 -27.64 -40.47
C LEU A 270 -21.08 -26.78 -40.01
N GLU A 271 -21.71 -26.03 -40.92
CA GLU A 271 -22.92 -25.22 -40.64
C GLU A 271 -24.05 -26.06 -40.00
N ALA A 272 -24.14 -27.35 -40.36
CA ALA A 272 -25.17 -28.27 -39.88
C ALA A 272 -24.89 -28.90 -38.51
N GLY A 273 -23.74 -28.61 -37.88
CA GLY A 273 -23.35 -29.11 -36.58
C GLY A 273 -22.78 -30.53 -36.56
N GLY A 274 -22.03 -30.87 -35.52
CA GLY A 274 -21.51 -32.21 -35.25
C GLY A 274 -20.06 -32.28 -34.78
N VAL A 275 -19.51 -33.50 -34.70
CA VAL A 275 -18.15 -33.76 -34.20
C VAL A 275 -17.19 -34.06 -35.37
N PHE A 276 -16.20 -33.21 -35.56
CA PHE A 276 -15.26 -33.24 -36.67
C PHE A 276 -13.81 -33.39 -36.19
N CYS A 277 -12.98 -33.97 -37.06
CA CYS A 277 -11.55 -34.10 -36.83
C CYS A 277 -10.80 -34.42 -38.12
N GLY A 278 -9.50 -34.16 -38.13
CA GLY A 278 -8.59 -34.41 -39.26
C GLY A 278 -7.95 -33.12 -39.77
N ASN A 279 -7.15 -33.23 -40.82
CA ASN A 279 -6.52 -32.07 -41.44
C ASN A 279 -7.30 -31.66 -42.69
N CYS A 280 -7.75 -30.42 -42.70
CA CYS A 280 -8.80 -29.89 -43.56
C CYS A 280 -8.41 -28.49 -44.03
N THR A 281 -8.75 -28.17 -45.27
CA THR A 281 -8.63 -26.82 -45.82
C THR A 281 -9.94 -26.52 -46.52
N ILE A 282 -10.58 -25.43 -46.13
CA ILE A 282 -11.84 -24.92 -46.69
C ILE A 282 -11.53 -23.55 -47.30
N ASP A 283 -12.11 -23.28 -48.47
CA ASP A 283 -11.92 -22.05 -49.27
C ASP A 283 -13.35 -21.52 -49.54
N ASP A 284 -14.01 -21.12 -48.46
CA ASP A 284 -15.41 -20.67 -48.37
C ASP A 284 -15.66 -20.12 -46.95
N ASP A 285 -16.57 -19.14 -46.83
CA ASP A 285 -17.07 -18.65 -45.53
C ASP A 285 -17.80 -19.77 -44.79
N ILE A 286 -17.73 -19.77 -43.46
CA ILE A 286 -18.37 -20.75 -42.60
C ILE A 286 -19.25 -20.04 -41.57
N SER A 287 -20.56 -20.32 -41.60
CA SER A 287 -21.50 -19.84 -40.57
C SER A 287 -22.01 -21.00 -39.73
N ILE A 288 -21.51 -21.13 -38.51
CA ILE A 288 -21.90 -22.18 -37.57
C ILE A 288 -23.27 -21.83 -37.00
N GLU A 289 -24.33 -22.43 -37.56
CA GLU A 289 -25.74 -22.28 -37.09
C GLU A 289 -26.16 -23.36 -36.07
N ASN A 290 -25.27 -24.33 -35.77
CA ASN A 290 -25.55 -25.45 -34.86
C ASN A 290 -24.25 -25.90 -34.18
N ASP A 291 -24.34 -26.51 -32.99
CA ASP A 291 -23.17 -26.93 -32.22
C ASP A 291 -22.14 -27.74 -33.02
N VAL A 292 -20.89 -27.27 -33.03
CA VAL A 292 -19.75 -27.92 -33.67
C VAL A 292 -18.68 -28.24 -32.65
N CYS A 293 -18.12 -29.45 -32.78
CA CYS A 293 -17.07 -29.99 -31.94
C CYS A 293 -15.86 -30.37 -32.79
N TRP A 294 -14.79 -29.59 -32.75
CA TRP A 294 -13.53 -29.89 -33.43
C TRP A 294 -12.53 -30.53 -32.46
N VAL A 295 -12.36 -31.85 -32.54
CA VAL A 295 -11.67 -32.61 -31.47
C VAL A 295 -10.21 -32.95 -31.75
N SER A 296 -9.70 -32.76 -32.98
CA SER A 296 -8.28 -32.92 -33.32
C SER A 296 -7.99 -32.69 -34.79
N GLY A 297 -6.74 -32.32 -35.10
CA GLY A 297 -6.27 -32.05 -36.46
C GLY A 297 -6.34 -30.57 -36.80
N ASN A 298 -5.88 -30.22 -38.00
CA ASN A 298 -5.72 -28.83 -38.42
C ASN A 298 -6.84 -28.44 -39.38
N LEU A 299 -7.71 -27.50 -39.01
CA LEU A 299 -8.61 -26.82 -39.94
C LEU A 299 -7.93 -25.54 -40.42
N VAL A 300 -7.91 -25.31 -41.72
CA VAL A 300 -7.51 -24.03 -42.31
C VAL A 300 -8.70 -23.53 -43.12
N ILE A 301 -9.12 -22.29 -42.89
CA ILE A 301 -10.09 -21.57 -43.71
C ILE A 301 -9.26 -20.55 -44.51
N GLU A 302 -9.12 -20.76 -45.81
CA GLU A 302 -8.38 -19.88 -46.74
C GLU A 302 -9.39 -18.92 -47.38
N ASP A 303 -9.13 -17.61 -47.40
CA ASP A 303 -9.95 -16.59 -48.09
C ASP A 303 -11.45 -16.60 -47.65
N GLY A 304 -11.75 -16.81 -46.36
CA GLY A 304 -13.14 -16.82 -45.86
C GLY A 304 -13.30 -16.66 -44.34
N ASP A 305 -14.47 -16.15 -43.94
CA ASP A 305 -14.78 -15.79 -42.56
C ASP A 305 -15.36 -16.98 -41.76
N LEU A 306 -15.25 -16.93 -40.43
CA LEU A 306 -15.90 -17.87 -39.52
C LEU A 306 -16.86 -17.13 -38.58
N ASN A 307 -18.15 -17.31 -38.81
CA ASN A 307 -19.21 -16.68 -38.01
C ASN A 307 -19.91 -17.75 -37.16
N ILE A 308 -20.05 -17.51 -35.86
CA ILE A 308 -20.86 -18.35 -34.97
C ILE A 308 -22.16 -17.61 -34.73
N VAL A 309 -23.29 -18.24 -35.08
CA VAL A 309 -24.61 -17.59 -35.13
C VAL A 309 -25.70 -18.49 -34.55
N ASP A 310 -26.92 -17.97 -34.41
CA ASP A 310 -28.12 -18.73 -34.04
C ASP A 310 -27.96 -19.57 -32.75
N GLU A 311 -27.40 -18.99 -31.68
CA GLU A 311 -27.16 -19.64 -30.37
C GLU A 311 -26.21 -20.86 -30.42
N ALA A 312 -25.42 -21.00 -31.48
CA ALA A 312 -24.56 -22.16 -31.66
C ALA A 312 -23.32 -22.12 -30.74
N THR A 313 -22.82 -23.31 -30.37
CA THR A 313 -21.52 -23.44 -29.71
C THR A 313 -20.46 -24.08 -30.62
N LEU A 314 -19.31 -23.42 -30.80
CA LEU A 314 -18.11 -24.02 -31.38
C LEU A 314 -17.12 -24.42 -30.28
N THR A 315 -16.93 -25.72 -30.07
CA THR A 315 -15.92 -26.24 -29.12
C THR A 315 -14.74 -26.85 -29.86
N VAL A 316 -13.53 -26.37 -29.59
CA VAL A 316 -12.27 -26.88 -30.14
C VAL A 316 -11.44 -27.52 -29.03
N VAL A 317 -11.18 -28.82 -29.14
CA VAL A 317 -10.47 -29.60 -28.13
C VAL A 317 -9.18 -30.13 -28.73
N GLY A 318 -8.08 -29.41 -28.49
CA GLY A 318 -6.80 -29.69 -29.13
C GLY A 318 -6.81 -29.56 -30.67
N GLY A 319 -5.64 -29.71 -31.29
CA GLY A 319 -5.47 -29.46 -32.72
C GLY A 319 -5.25 -27.99 -33.03
N SER A 320 -5.52 -27.57 -34.26
CA SER A 320 -5.45 -26.15 -34.64
C SER A 320 -6.58 -25.74 -35.59
N ILE A 321 -7.08 -24.52 -35.45
CA ILE A 321 -7.88 -23.83 -36.46
C ILE A 321 -7.09 -22.58 -36.87
N ALA A 322 -6.97 -22.34 -38.17
CA ALA A 322 -6.35 -21.15 -38.73
C ALA A 322 -7.30 -20.51 -39.74
N ILE A 323 -7.51 -19.20 -39.62
CA ILE A 323 -8.28 -18.37 -40.56
C ILE A 323 -7.27 -17.49 -41.30
N GLU A 324 -7.02 -17.81 -42.56
CA GLU A 324 -6.09 -17.09 -43.43
C GLU A 324 -6.87 -16.07 -44.28
N ASP A 325 -6.51 -14.78 -44.17
CA ASP A 325 -7.16 -13.65 -44.86
C ASP A 325 -8.70 -13.55 -44.60
N GLY A 326 -9.15 -13.68 -43.35
CA GLY A 326 -10.57 -13.55 -42.95
C GLY A 326 -10.79 -13.37 -41.45
N ASP A 327 -12.01 -13.00 -41.08
CA ASP A 327 -12.42 -12.63 -39.72
C ASP A 327 -13.07 -13.80 -38.96
N VAL A 328 -13.14 -13.66 -37.64
CA VAL A 328 -13.95 -14.52 -36.77
C VAL A 328 -14.96 -13.66 -36.03
N GLU A 329 -16.25 -13.93 -36.21
CA GLU A 329 -17.35 -13.21 -35.55
C GLU A 329 -18.10 -14.16 -34.61
N VAL A 330 -18.18 -13.82 -33.33
CA VAL A 330 -18.95 -14.55 -32.31
C VAL A 330 -20.16 -13.71 -31.96
N GLN A 331 -21.31 -14.05 -32.54
CA GLN A 331 -22.53 -13.23 -32.45
C GLN A 331 -23.33 -13.49 -31.16
N GLU A 332 -24.38 -12.69 -30.98
CA GLU A 332 -25.33 -12.74 -29.87
C GLU A 332 -25.82 -14.14 -29.50
N GLY A 333 -25.67 -14.47 -28.21
CA GLY A 333 -26.06 -15.74 -27.61
C GLY A 333 -25.22 -16.94 -28.03
N THR A 334 -24.07 -16.74 -28.69
CA THR A 334 -23.20 -17.82 -29.17
C THR A 334 -21.93 -17.99 -28.33
N LEU A 335 -21.30 -19.17 -28.43
CA LEU A 335 -20.17 -19.53 -27.59
C LEU A 335 -19.03 -20.18 -28.39
N LEU A 336 -17.81 -19.64 -28.26
CA LEU A 336 -16.57 -20.24 -28.71
C LEU A 336 -15.78 -20.78 -27.51
N VAL A 337 -15.52 -22.08 -27.46
CA VAL A 337 -14.72 -22.73 -26.40
C VAL A 337 -13.46 -23.33 -26.97
N LEU A 338 -12.30 -22.90 -26.47
CA LEU A 338 -10.99 -23.39 -26.88
C LEU A 338 -10.31 -24.12 -25.72
N SER A 339 -10.22 -25.45 -25.81
CA SER A 339 -9.60 -26.30 -24.79
C SER A 339 -8.30 -26.91 -25.28
N GLY A 340 -7.17 -26.34 -24.87
CA GLY A 340 -5.83 -26.81 -25.27
C GLY A 340 -5.57 -26.83 -26.78
N ALA A 341 -6.37 -26.07 -27.55
CA ALA A 341 -6.29 -25.92 -29.00
C ALA A 341 -5.44 -24.69 -29.37
N ILE A 342 -4.96 -24.65 -30.62
CA ILE A 342 -4.34 -23.46 -31.21
C ILE A 342 -5.36 -22.83 -32.17
N PHE A 343 -5.62 -21.54 -32.04
CA PHE A 343 -6.55 -20.79 -32.87
C PHE A 343 -5.83 -19.56 -33.41
N GLU A 344 -5.62 -19.51 -34.73
CA GLU A 344 -4.89 -18.44 -35.41
C GLU A 344 -5.87 -17.69 -36.32
N VAL A 345 -5.95 -16.37 -36.18
CA VAL A 345 -6.78 -15.47 -36.99
C VAL A 345 -5.85 -14.42 -37.62
N ASP A 346 -5.86 -14.29 -38.94
CA ASP A 346 -4.99 -13.34 -39.63
C ASP A 346 -5.49 -11.89 -39.53
N GLU A 347 -6.82 -11.69 -39.61
CA GLU A 347 -7.47 -10.38 -39.57
C GLU A 347 -7.98 -10.04 -38.16
N GLU A 348 -9.28 -10.20 -37.90
CA GLU A 348 -9.94 -9.73 -36.67
C GLU A 348 -10.72 -10.84 -35.95
N LEU A 349 -10.74 -10.80 -34.62
CA LEU A 349 -11.69 -11.54 -33.79
C LEU A 349 -12.69 -10.56 -33.20
N VAL A 350 -13.94 -10.63 -33.64
CA VAL A 350 -15.07 -9.82 -33.17
C VAL A 350 -15.94 -10.65 -32.24
N VAL A 351 -16.29 -10.09 -31.09
CA VAL A 351 -17.22 -10.70 -30.11
C VAL A 351 -18.35 -9.71 -29.86
N ASP A 352 -19.50 -9.96 -30.48
CA ASP A 352 -20.69 -9.09 -30.39
C ASP A 352 -21.44 -9.26 -29.06
N ALA A 353 -22.47 -8.43 -28.85
CA ALA A 353 -23.34 -8.40 -27.69
C ALA A 353 -23.78 -9.81 -27.29
N ASP A 354 -23.59 -10.23 -26.04
CA ASP A 354 -23.89 -11.59 -25.53
C ASP A 354 -23.13 -12.76 -26.20
N GLY A 355 -22.21 -12.48 -27.13
CA GLY A 355 -21.25 -13.44 -27.66
C GLY A 355 -20.18 -13.75 -26.61
N LYS A 356 -19.76 -15.02 -26.52
CA LYS A 356 -18.77 -15.44 -25.52
C LYS A 356 -17.62 -16.25 -26.09
N VAL A 357 -16.40 -15.93 -25.66
CA VAL A 357 -15.18 -16.68 -25.98
C VAL A 357 -14.52 -17.18 -24.69
N ASP A 358 -14.27 -18.48 -24.58
CA ASP A 358 -13.63 -19.13 -23.43
C ASP A 358 -12.32 -19.83 -23.87
N ILE A 359 -11.19 -19.36 -23.34
CA ILE A 359 -9.85 -19.71 -23.79
C ILE A 359 -9.06 -20.40 -22.69
N SER A 360 -8.86 -21.72 -22.83
CA SER A 360 -7.83 -22.50 -22.11
C SER A 360 -6.76 -23.08 -23.07
N GLY A 361 -6.78 -22.62 -24.33
CA GLY A 361 -5.79 -22.92 -25.37
C GLY A 361 -4.95 -21.69 -25.74
N THR A 362 -4.45 -21.62 -26.97
CA THR A 362 -3.73 -20.46 -27.48
C THR A 362 -4.53 -19.83 -28.62
N VAL A 363 -4.86 -18.55 -28.49
CA VAL A 363 -5.42 -17.70 -29.54
C VAL A 363 -4.36 -16.70 -29.99
N THR A 364 -4.23 -16.50 -31.29
CA THR A 364 -3.39 -15.44 -31.86
C THR A 364 -4.16 -14.75 -32.98
N THR A 365 -4.32 -13.43 -32.88
CA THR A 365 -5.04 -12.60 -33.87
C THR A 365 -4.11 -11.53 -34.44
N GLY A 366 -4.50 -10.84 -35.52
CA GLY A 366 -3.77 -9.69 -36.07
C GLY A 366 -2.34 -9.96 -36.56
N SER A 367 -1.93 -11.24 -36.68
CA SER A 367 -0.53 -11.63 -36.85
C SER A 367 0.09 -11.24 -38.21
N ASN A 368 -0.73 -10.84 -39.19
CA ASN A 368 -0.34 -10.41 -40.53
C ASN A 368 -0.77 -8.96 -40.87
N GLY A 369 -1.03 -8.13 -39.86
CA GLY A 369 -1.47 -6.73 -40.03
C GLY A 369 -2.98 -6.54 -40.16
N GLY A 370 -3.75 -7.49 -39.62
CA GLY A 370 -5.16 -7.33 -39.27
C GLY A 370 -5.35 -6.43 -38.05
N THR A 371 -6.59 -6.13 -37.67
CA THR A 371 -6.96 -5.13 -36.66
C THR A 371 -6.90 -5.62 -35.21
N GLY A 372 -6.81 -6.94 -34.96
CA GLY A 372 -6.56 -7.46 -33.60
C GLY A 372 -7.79 -8.16 -33.01
N VAL A 373 -8.36 -7.60 -31.94
CA VAL A 373 -9.56 -8.11 -31.26
C VAL A 373 -10.54 -6.96 -31.02
N GLU A 374 -11.80 -7.15 -31.38
CA GLU A 374 -12.90 -6.22 -31.09
C GLU A 374 -13.91 -6.92 -30.16
N ILE A 375 -14.25 -6.29 -29.04
CA ILE A 375 -15.27 -6.77 -28.10
C ILE A 375 -16.41 -5.75 -28.10
N ASP A 376 -17.45 -6.04 -28.88
CA ASP A 376 -18.64 -5.19 -29.04
C ASP A 376 -19.75 -5.70 -28.10
N GLU A 377 -19.91 -5.20 -26.87
CA GLU A 377 -20.86 -5.71 -25.86
C GLU A 377 -20.69 -7.21 -25.47
N GLY A 378 -19.60 -7.85 -25.89
CA GLY A 378 -19.33 -9.29 -25.72
C GLY A 378 -18.47 -9.66 -24.51
N THR A 379 -18.22 -10.96 -24.29
CA THR A 379 -17.38 -11.47 -23.19
C THR A 379 -16.23 -12.37 -23.67
N VAL A 380 -14.99 -12.03 -23.30
CA VAL A 380 -13.80 -12.87 -23.49
C VAL A 380 -13.24 -13.32 -22.13
N VAL A 381 -13.07 -14.63 -21.95
CA VAL A 381 -12.49 -15.23 -20.73
C VAL A 381 -11.24 -16.03 -21.07
N VAL A 382 -10.09 -15.65 -20.52
CA VAL A 382 -8.83 -16.39 -20.60
C VAL A 382 -8.62 -17.15 -19.27
N ARG A 383 -8.71 -18.47 -19.32
CA ARG A 383 -8.59 -19.38 -18.17
C ARG A 383 -7.14 -19.78 -17.89
N ASP A 384 -6.92 -20.48 -16.77
CA ASP A 384 -5.63 -21.09 -16.41
C ASP A 384 -5.01 -21.87 -17.58
N GLY A 385 -3.76 -21.53 -17.93
CA GLY A 385 -3.02 -22.12 -19.04
C GLY A 385 -3.45 -21.65 -20.44
N GLY A 386 -4.48 -20.81 -20.52
CA GLY A 386 -4.91 -20.12 -21.73
C GLY A 386 -4.01 -18.95 -22.08
N THR A 387 -3.90 -18.65 -23.38
CA THR A 387 -3.17 -17.47 -23.86
C THR A 387 -3.92 -16.83 -25.01
N LEU A 388 -4.24 -15.55 -24.89
CA LEU A 388 -4.66 -14.68 -26.00
C LEU A 388 -3.48 -13.81 -26.41
N THR A 389 -3.22 -13.67 -27.71
CA THR A 389 -2.19 -12.77 -28.24
C THR A 389 -2.79 -11.95 -29.38
N SER A 390 -3.05 -10.67 -29.14
CA SER A 390 -3.46 -9.74 -30.19
C SER A 390 -2.22 -9.13 -30.84
N GLY A 391 -2.17 -9.18 -32.17
CA GLY A 391 -1.09 -8.62 -32.97
C GLY A 391 -1.16 -7.11 -33.14
N GLN A 392 -2.29 -6.49 -32.80
CA GLN A 392 -2.63 -5.06 -32.79
C GLN A 392 -3.53 -4.83 -31.55
N ASP A 393 -4.40 -3.83 -31.61
CA ASP A 393 -5.21 -3.34 -30.50
C ASP A 393 -6.21 -4.38 -30.00
N ILE A 394 -6.69 -4.19 -28.78
CA ILE A 394 -7.92 -4.79 -28.27
C ILE A 394 -8.89 -3.64 -28.01
N ASP A 395 -9.91 -3.53 -28.87
CA ASP A 395 -10.92 -2.48 -28.81
C ASP A 395 -12.15 -2.98 -28.05
N MET A 396 -12.59 -2.22 -27.05
CA MET A 396 -13.73 -2.57 -26.20
C MET A 396 -14.83 -1.51 -26.29
N SER A 397 -16.07 -1.91 -26.57
CA SER A 397 -17.24 -1.01 -26.54
C SER A 397 -17.95 -1.01 -25.18
N ASP A 398 -19.03 -0.22 -25.04
CA ASP A 398 -19.97 -0.27 -23.92
C ASP A 398 -20.38 -1.72 -23.59
N GLY A 399 -20.36 -2.11 -22.31
CA GLY A 399 -20.76 -3.45 -21.86
C GLY A 399 -19.75 -4.57 -22.16
N ALA A 400 -18.65 -4.30 -22.86
CA ALA A 400 -17.64 -5.30 -23.15
C ALA A 400 -16.94 -5.82 -21.89
N VAL A 401 -16.68 -7.13 -21.83
CA VAL A 401 -16.05 -7.78 -20.67
C VAL A 401 -14.83 -8.62 -21.08
N LEU A 402 -13.67 -8.30 -20.50
CA LEU A 402 -12.43 -9.09 -20.63
C LEU A 402 -12.02 -9.65 -19.27
N VAL A 403 -11.98 -10.98 -19.12
CA VAL A 403 -11.57 -11.66 -17.88
C VAL A 403 -10.32 -12.49 -18.11
N VAL A 404 -9.25 -12.21 -17.37
CA VAL A 404 -8.01 -12.99 -17.32
C VAL A 404 -7.92 -13.67 -15.96
N GLN A 405 -8.26 -14.96 -15.88
CA GLN A 405 -8.22 -15.73 -14.62
C GLN A 405 -6.78 -16.06 -14.21
N GLU A 406 -6.57 -16.47 -12.95
CA GLU A 406 -5.27 -16.93 -12.45
C GLU A 406 -4.66 -17.98 -13.40
N GLY A 407 -3.40 -17.76 -13.80
CA GLY A 407 -2.68 -18.62 -14.74
C GLY A 407 -3.02 -18.42 -16.23
N GLY A 408 -4.00 -17.58 -16.57
CA GLY A 408 -4.28 -17.10 -17.92
C GLY A 408 -3.33 -15.97 -18.34
N THR A 409 -3.15 -15.76 -19.65
CA THR A 409 -2.29 -14.69 -20.16
C THR A 409 -2.89 -14.00 -21.39
N VAL A 410 -2.95 -12.67 -21.36
CA VAL A 410 -3.24 -11.83 -22.54
C VAL A 410 -1.97 -11.07 -22.92
N ASN A 411 -1.65 -11.02 -24.21
CA ASN A 411 -0.56 -10.21 -24.74
C ASN A 411 -1.09 -9.36 -25.90
N ILE A 412 -0.97 -8.05 -25.80
CA ILE A 412 -1.13 -7.09 -26.88
C ILE A 412 0.28 -6.72 -27.32
N ILE A 413 0.60 -6.87 -28.59
CA ILE A 413 1.98 -6.78 -29.10
C ILE A 413 2.07 -5.94 -30.38
N ASN A 414 3.29 -5.52 -30.73
CA ASN A 414 3.63 -4.72 -31.92
C ASN A 414 3.15 -3.27 -31.86
N GLY A 415 3.16 -2.67 -30.67
CA GLY A 415 2.65 -1.34 -30.37
C GLY A 415 1.15 -1.29 -30.54
N GLY A 416 0.45 -2.27 -29.95
CA GLY A 416 -1.00 -2.31 -29.92
C GLY A 416 -1.48 -1.95 -28.53
N ASP A 417 -2.64 -1.31 -28.51
CA ASP A 417 -3.23 -0.66 -27.35
C ASP A 417 -4.36 -1.51 -26.74
N LEU A 418 -4.70 -1.24 -25.49
CA LEU A 418 -5.99 -1.65 -24.91
C LEU A 418 -6.87 -0.41 -24.83
N GLU A 419 -7.86 -0.32 -25.70
CA GLU A 419 -8.71 0.87 -25.84
C GLU A 419 -10.16 0.54 -25.50
N ASN A 420 -10.91 1.57 -25.07
CA ASN A 420 -12.36 1.48 -25.03
C ASN A 420 -13.05 2.72 -25.63
N ASP A 421 -14.16 2.48 -26.34
CA ASP A 421 -15.03 3.51 -26.92
C ASP A 421 -16.28 3.80 -26.03
N GLY A 422 -16.36 3.14 -24.85
CA GLY A 422 -17.33 3.41 -23.77
C GLY A 422 -17.30 2.36 -22.64
N PRO A 423 -18.24 2.34 -21.66
CA PRO A 423 -18.07 1.66 -20.37
C PRO A 423 -17.74 0.16 -20.48
N ALA A 424 -16.51 -0.24 -20.16
CA ALA A 424 -16.01 -1.61 -20.33
C ALA A 424 -15.45 -2.18 -19.03
N THR A 425 -15.52 -3.51 -18.85
CA THR A 425 -15.02 -4.20 -17.65
C THR A 425 -13.84 -5.12 -17.99
N VAL A 426 -12.69 -4.87 -17.36
CA VAL A 426 -11.51 -5.71 -17.45
C VAL A 426 -11.19 -6.30 -16.07
N ILE A 427 -11.10 -7.63 -15.96
CA ILE A 427 -10.79 -8.33 -14.70
C ILE A 427 -9.51 -9.14 -14.89
N VAL A 428 -8.42 -8.78 -14.22
CA VAL A 428 -7.11 -9.43 -14.35
C VAL A 428 -6.69 -10.09 -13.03
N ASP A 429 -6.95 -11.38 -12.89
CA ASP A 429 -6.38 -12.27 -11.87
C ASP A 429 -5.16 -13.08 -12.39
N GLY A 430 -4.92 -13.07 -13.71
CA GLY A 430 -3.79 -13.71 -14.40
C GLY A 430 -2.67 -12.74 -14.79
N THR A 431 -2.29 -12.73 -16.07
CA THR A 431 -1.29 -11.77 -16.61
C THR A 431 -1.82 -11.07 -17.86
N LEU A 432 -1.83 -9.74 -17.85
CA LEU A 432 -2.10 -8.88 -19.01
C LEU A 432 -0.80 -8.14 -19.37
N ASN A 433 -0.39 -8.21 -20.63
CA ASN A 433 0.76 -7.45 -21.15
C ASN A 433 0.28 -6.58 -22.32
N VAL A 434 0.60 -5.29 -22.28
CA VAL A 434 0.26 -4.28 -23.29
C VAL A 434 1.57 -3.61 -23.75
N ASP A 435 1.80 -3.59 -25.07
CA ASP A 435 3.09 -3.16 -25.66
C ASP A 435 3.20 -1.65 -25.89
N ASP A 436 2.07 -0.94 -25.89
CA ASP A 436 2.02 0.53 -25.93
C ASP A 436 1.00 0.99 -24.87
N ASP A 437 -0.10 1.65 -25.22
CA ASP A 437 -0.95 2.36 -24.27
C ASP A 437 -2.15 1.53 -23.78
N VAL A 438 -2.59 1.82 -22.55
CA VAL A 438 -3.97 1.53 -22.12
C VAL A 438 -4.69 2.86 -22.12
N ASP A 439 -5.58 3.09 -23.09
CA ASP A 439 -6.25 4.37 -23.31
C ASP A 439 -7.75 4.20 -23.07
N PHE A 440 -8.19 4.56 -21.87
CA PHE A 440 -9.61 4.60 -21.56
C PHE A 440 -10.17 6.02 -21.73
N GLU A 441 -11.00 6.23 -22.75
CA GLU A 441 -11.42 7.57 -23.16
C GLU A 441 -12.10 8.34 -22.01
N SER A 442 -11.55 9.53 -21.73
CA SER A 442 -11.92 10.43 -20.62
C SER A 442 -13.39 10.86 -20.51
N SER A 443 -14.23 10.54 -21.51
CA SER A 443 -15.65 10.95 -21.52
C SER A 443 -16.61 9.96 -20.88
N ASP A 444 -16.18 8.74 -20.55
CA ASP A 444 -17.07 7.62 -20.31
C ASP A 444 -16.95 7.09 -18.87
N PRO A 445 -17.71 7.68 -17.91
CA PRO A 445 -17.73 7.20 -16.54
C PRO A 445 -18.33 5.78 -16.50
N GLY A 446 -17.58 4.81 -15.96
CA GLY A 446 -18.08 3.45 -15.75
C GLY A 446 -17.16 2.32 -16.20
N SER A 447 -16.04 2.60 -16.89
CA SER A 447 -15.04 1.57 -17.17
C SER A 447 -14.30 1.14 -15.92
N THR A 448 -14.05 -0.16 -15.77
CA THR A 448 -13.38 -0.72 -14.60
C THR A 448 -12.26 -1.65 -15.02
N ILE A 449 -11.09 -1.51 -14.39
CA ILE A 449 -10.05 -2.55 -14.44
C ILE A 449 -9.76 -3.00 -13.01
N THR A 450 -10.05 -4.26 -12.72
CA THR A 450 -9.93 -4.84 -11.38
C THR A 450 -9.19 -6.17 -11.40
N GLY A 451 -8.82 -6.69 -10.22
CA GLY A 451 -8.26 -8.04 -10.09
C GLY A 451 -6.93 -8.08 -9.35
N THR A 452 -6.48 -9.30 -9.07
CA THR A 452 -5.30 -9.60 -8.22
C THR A 452 -4.04 -10.00 -8.98
N GLY A 453 -4.14 -10.04 -10.31
CA GLY A 453 -3.10 -10.48 -11.23
C GLY A 453 -2.07 -9.40 -11.57
N THR A 454 -1.30 -9.66 -12.62
CA THR A 454 -0.22 -8.79 -13.11
C THR A 454 -0.67 -8.07 -14.37
N ILE A 455 -0.51 -6.75 -14.42
CA ILE A 455 -0.70 -5.93 -15.62
C ILE A 455 0.64 -5.25 -15.92
N ASN A 456 1.18 -5.49 -17.11
CA ASN A 456 2.40 -4.86 -17.60
C ASN A 456 2.05 -3.99 -18.80
N VAL A 457 2.36 -2.70 -18.73
CA VAL A 457 2.11 -1.73 -19.81
C VAL A 457 3.44 -1.06 -20.15
N ASP A 458 3.82 -1.11 -21.42
CA ASP A 458 5.08 -0.53 -21.90
C ASP A 458 4.94 0.98 -22.27
N GLY A 459 3.72 1.44 -22.59
CA GLY A 459 3.34 2.83 -22.86
C GLY A 459 2.62 3.53 -21.70
N ASP A 460 1.77 4.49 -22.03
CA ASP A 460 0.99 5.29 -21.09
C ASP A 460 -0.24 4.52 -20.59
N PHE A 461 -0.73 4.90 -19.41
CA PHE A 461 -1.94 4.36 -18.81
C PHE A 461 -2.88 5.53 -18.51
N ASP A 462 -3.90 5.73 -19.35
CA ASP A 462 -4.93 6.76 -19.19
C ASP A 462 -6.22 6.08 -18.71
N ASP A 463 -6.67 6.42 -17.50
CA ASP A 463 -7.86 5.84 -16.87
C ASP A 463 -9.16 6.62 -17.12
N GLY A 464 -9.07 7.77 -17.79
CA GLY A 464 -10.19 8.69 -17.96
C GLY A 464 -10.72 9.26 -16.62
N ASP A 465 -11.49 10.35 -16.69
CA ASP A 465 -11.98 11.15 -15.54
C ASP A 465 -12.96 10.40 -14.56
N GLY A 466 -12.93 9.06 -14.45
CA GLY A 466 -13.83 8.30 -13.56
C GLY A 466 -13.72 6.78 -13.53
N GLY A 467 -12.66 6.14 -14.04
CA GLY A 467 -12.47 4.69 -13.91
C GLY A 467 -12.11 4.25 -12.48
N THR A 468 -12.64 3.12 -12.00
CA THR A 468 -12.25 2.57 -10.68
C THR A 468 -11.21 1.46 -10.81
N PHE A 469 -10.08 1.63 -10.12
CA PHE A 469 -8.98 0.66 -10.04
C PHE A 469 -8.87 0.09 -8.63
N SER A 470 -9.05 -1.22 -8.46
CA SER A 470 -8.78 -1.87 -7.17
C SER A 470 -8.32 -3.33 -7.33
N GLY A 471 -7.26 -3.72 -6.59
CA GLY A 471 -6.99 -5.14 -6.35
C GLY A 471 -5.55 -5.67 -6.39
N CYS A 472 -4.51 -4.89 -6.68
CA CYS A 472 -3.16 -5.46 -6.84
C CYS A 472 -2.49 -5.82 -5.49
N ALA A 473 -2.70 -7.06 -5.03
CA ALA A 473 -2.04 -7.64 -3.86
C ALA A 473 -1.15 -8.82 -4.23
N GLY A 474 0.17 -8.58 -4.36
CA GLY A 474 1.19 -9.59 -4.12
C GLY A 474 2.14 -9.94 -5.26
N GLY A 475 3.32 -9.31 -5.25
CA GLY A 475 4.56 -9.88 -5.80
C GLY A 475 4.81 -9.68 -7.30
N ASP A 476 5.50 -8.58 -7.59
CA ASP A 476 6.12 -8.15 -8.86
C ASP A 476 5.15 -7.74 -10.01
N THR A 477 5.20 -6.42 -10.29
CA THR A 477 4.72 -5.54 -11.40
C THR A 477 3.22 -5.28 -11.62
N CYS A 478 2.76 -4.13 -11.09
CA CYS A 478 1.90 -3.13 -11.78
C CYS A 478 2.43 -1.73 -11.39
N GLU A 479 2.85 -0.95 -12.39
CA GLU A 479 3.24 0.47 -12.40
C GLU A 479 2.39 1.02 -13.57
N ALA A 480 1.52 2.03 -13.48
CA ALA A 480 1.51 3.25 -12.68
C ALA A 480 0.13 3.59 -12.10
N VAL A 481 0.13 4.40 -11.03
CA VAL A 481 -1.01 5.20 -10.57
C VAL A 481 -0.74 6.62 -11.07
N ALA A 482 -1.45 7.05 -12.11
CA ALA A 482 -1.49 8.45 -12.55
C ALA A 482 -2.62 9.16 -11.81
N ASP A 483 -2.42 9.38 -10.51
CA ASP A 483 -3.26 10.30 -9.74
C ASP A 483 -2.88 11.73 -10.13
N ASP A 484 -3.64 12.33 -11.06
CA ASP A 484 -3.52 13.74 -11.45
C ASP A 484 -3.86 14.71 -10.28
N SER A 485 -4.22 14.17 -9.11
CA SER A 485 -4.29 14.89 -7.85
C SER A 485 -3.25 14.39 -6.86
N CYS A 486 -2.00 14.90 -6.93
CA CYS A 486 -1.03 14.64 -5.85
C CYS A 486 -1.63 15.02 -4.47
N ASP A 487 -2.11 14.05 -3.70
CA ASP A 487 -2.77 14.22 -2.41
C ASP A 487 -2.13 13.32 -1.34
N GLU A 488 -2.60 13.40 -0.09
CA GLU A 488 -2.01 12.63 1.02
C GLU A 488 -2.18 11.10 0.89
N SER A 489 -3.00 10.63 -0.07
CA SER A 489 -3.28 9.23 -0.36
C SER A 489 -2.45 8.66 -1.52
N THR A 490 -1.77 9.51 -2.32
CA THR A 490 -0.94 9.08 -3.45
C THR A 490 0.14 8.08 -2.99
N VAL A 491 0.19 6.89 -3.58
CA VAL A 491 1.13 5.80 -3.22
C VAL A 491 2.13 5.54 -4.33
N CYS A 492 3.42 5.44 -3.99
CA CYS A 492 4.48 5.02 -4.90
C CYS A 492 4.95 3.59 -4.57
N THR A 493 5.04 2.71 -5.56
CA THR A 493 5.07 1.25 -5.36
C THR A 493 6.45 0.58 -5.38
N GLU A 494 7.58 1.29 -5.57
CA GLU A 494 8.93 0.77 -5.30
C GLU A 494 9.93 1.88 -4.88
N ASN A 495 11.09 1.51 -4.31
CA ASN A 495 12.24 2.40 -4.12
C ASN A 495 12.77 2.87 -5.50
N SER A 496 12.10 3.85 -6.11
CA SER A 496 12.25 4.35 -7.49
C SER A 496 13.57 5.08 -7.78
N CYS A 497 14.65 4.74 -7.08
CA CYS A 497 15.97 5.24 -7.43
C CYS A 497 16.76 4.24 -8.30
N PRO A 498 16.95 4.56 -9.60
CA PRO A 498 17.73 5.73 -9.98
C PRO A 498 17.04 6.58 -11.06
N ILE A 499 16.14 7.49 -10.66
CA ILE A 499 15.69 8.56 -11.56
C ILE A 499 16.88 9.43 -12.00
N ASN A 500 16.83 9.92 -13.23
CA ASN A 500 17.77 10.87 -13.80
C ASN A 500 17.07 12.21 -14.09
N GLU A 501 17.84 13.24 -14.48
CA GLU A 501 17.29 14.57 -14.77
C GLU A 501 16.11 14.56 -15.76
N ASN A 502 16.13 13.67 -16.76
CA ASN A 502 15.04 13.63 -17.75
C ASN A 502 13.75 13.04 -17.17
N ASP A 503 13.85 12.15 -16.19
CA ASP A 503 12.68 11.52 -15.57
C ASP A 503 11.91 12.58 -14.76
N LEU A 504 12.64 13.42 -14.02
CA LEU A 504 12.07 14.59 -13.33
C LEU A 504 11.52 15.64 -14.29
N SER A 505 12.14 15.83 -15.46
CA SER A 505 11.61 16.76 -16.48
C SER A 505 10.31 16.26 -17.10
N ASN A 506 10.10 14.95 -17.19
CA ASN A 506 8.95 14.33 -17.85
C ASN A 506 7.72 14.14 -16.96
N GLY A 507 7.83 14.35 -15.64
CA GLY A 507 6.71 14.26 -14.71
C GLY A 507 6.48 12.85 -14.14
N GLY A 508 5.58 12.73 -13.17
CA GLY A 508 5.17 11.46 -12.55
C GLY A 508 5.28 11.41 -11.02
N THR A 509 4.99 10.24 -10.44
CA THR A 509 4.98 9.98 -9.00
C THR A 509 6.24 9.22 -8.57
N PHE A 510 7.03 9.79 -7.65
CA PHE A 510 8.34 9.26 -7.26
C PHE A 510 8.47 9.06 -5.74
N CYS A 511 9.29 8.07 -5.36
CA CYS A 511 9.65 7.82 -3.96
C CYS A 511 10.97 7.05 -3.77
N GLY A 512 11.55 7.14 -2.57
CA GLY A 512 12.80 6.48 -2.19
C GLY A 512 13.96 7.46 -1.97
N ASP A 513 15.17 6.97 -1.66
CA ASP A 513 16.33 7.83 -1.44
C ASP A 513 17.15 8.00 -2.74
N CYS A 514 17.10 9.20 -3.32
CA CYS A 514 17.77 9.60 -4.54
C CYS A 514 18.79 10.72 -4.38
N TYR A 515 19.84 10.64 -5.20
CA TYR A 515 20.87 11.66 -5.30
C TYR A 515 21.21 11.88 -6.78
N LEU A 516 20.93 13.09 -7.26
CA LEU A 516 21.17 13.52 -8.63
C LEU A 516 22.18 14.66 -8.61
N ASP A 517 23.28 14.46 -9.32
CA ASP A 517 24.23 15.52 -9.65
C ASP A 517 23.67 16.28 -10.85
N ILE A 518 23.01 17.42 -10.59
CA ILE A 518 22.35 18.26 -11.60
C ILE A 518 23.30 19.25 -12.26
N GLY A 519 24.48 19.47 -11.66
CA GLY A 519 25.59 20.29 -12.15
C GLY A 519 25.33 21.80 -12.35
N ASN A 520 24.19 22.24 -12.88
CA ASN A 520 23.85 23.64 -13.11
C ASN A 520 22.36 23.94 -12.91
N THR A 521 21.45 23.30 -13.67
CA THR A 521 20.01 23.62 -13.60
C THR A 521 19.20 22.40 -14.01
N VAL A 522 18.26 21.99 -13.17
CA VAL A 522 17.21 21.02 -13.52
C VAL A 522 15.92 21.78 -13.82
N ARG A 523 15.30 21.48 -14.95
CA ARG A 523 14.01 22.05 -15.35
C ARG A 523 12.94 20.99 -15.23
N ILE A 524 11.90 21.27 -14.47
CA ILE A 524 10.71 20.43 -14.38
C ILE A 524 9.73 20.95 -15.42
N GLU A 525 9.43 20.12 -16.43
CA GLU A 525 8.59 20.51 -17.58
C GLU A 525 7.19 19.89 -17.55
N ALA A 526 6.91 18.98 -16.60
CA ALA A 526 5.63 18.31 -16.37
C ALA A 526 5.41 18.04 -14.87
N ASP A 527 4.18 17.67 -14.47
CA ASP A 527 3.77 17.62 -13.08
C ASP A 527 4.43 16.45 -12.32
N VAL A 528 4.86 16.70 -11.07
CA VAL A 528 5.64 15.75 -10.26
C VAL A 528 5.04 15.61 -8.86
N CYS A 529 4.81 14.37 -8.42
CA CYS A 529 4.47 14.03 -7.03
C CYS A 529 5.65 13.32 -6.35
N TRP A 530 6.19 13.88 -5.26
CA TRP A 530 7.19 13.21 -4.41
C TRP A 530 6.53 12.66 -3.13
N VAL A 531 6.43 11.34 -3.03
CA VAL A 531 5.57 10.66 -2.06
C VAL A 531 6.29 10.24 -0.78
N SER A 532 7.54 9.76 -0.87
CA SER A 532 8.31 9.39 0.32
C SER A 532 9.81 9.25 0.01
N GLY A 533 10.66 9.19 1.05
CA GLY A 533 12.12 9.11 0.88
C GLY A 533 12.78 10.47 0.61
N THR A 534 14.09 10.48 0.36
CA THR A 534 14.88 11.71 0.21
C THR A 534 15.33 11.93 -1.23
N LEU A 535 14.91 12.99 -1.90
CA LEU A 535 15.50 13.46 -3.16
C LEU A 535 16.56 14.51 -2.87
N THR A 536 17.81 14.27 -3.25
CA THR A 536 18.88 15.27 -3.20
C THR A 536 19.28 15.67 -4.62
N LEU A 537 19.17 16.96 -4.92
CA LEU A 537 19.62 17.59 -6.17
C LEU A 537 20.89 18.39 -5.83
N ASP A 538 22.06 17.89 -6.23
CA ASP A 538 23.37 18.51 -5.93
C ASP A 538 23.89 19.29 -7.14
N GLY A 539 24.15 20.59 -6.94
CA GLY A 539 24.74 21.49 -7.94
C GLY A 539 26.26 21.36 -8.17
N ASP A 540 26.97 20.38 -7.58
CA ASP A 540 28.44 20.19 -7.63
C ASP A 540 29.22 21.49 -7.32
N GLY A 541 28.69 22.33 -6.42
CA GLY A 541 29.24 23.63 -6.04
C GLY A 541 29.27 24.67 -7.16
N GLN A 542 28.35 24.62 -8.14
CA GLN A 542 28.22 25.56 -9.27
C GLN A 542 26.94 26.43 -9.26
N ASP A 543 26.28 26.61 -8.10
CA ASP A 543 25.00 27.33 -7.97
C ASP A 543 23.87 26.57 -8.72
N GLY A 544 23.55 25.36 -8.27
CA GLY A 544 22.54 24.49 -8.89
C GLY A 544 21.11 25.05 -8.76
N GLU A 545 20.40 25.27 -9.85
CA GLU A 545 19.05 25.86 -9.83
C GLU A 545 17.96 24.80 -10.11
N PHE A 546 16.90 24.78 -9.30
CA PHE A 546 15.70 23.98 -9.51
C PHE A 546 14.59 24.87 -10.10
N ASP A 547 14.28 24.69 -11.38
CA ASP A 547 13.32 25.54 -12.11
C ASP A 547 12.01 24.77 -12.36
N LEU A 548 10.89 25.28 -11.84
CA LEU A 548 9.56 24.85 -12.28
C LEU A 548 9.12 25.67 -13.48
N GLU A 549 9.04 25.04 -14.66
CA GLU A 549 8.64 25.73 -15.90
C GLU A 549 7.15 26.13 -15.88
N THR A 550 6.75 26.93 -16.88
CA THR A 550 5.42 27.57 -16.91
C THR A 550 4.27 26.55 -16.87
N GLY A 551 3.41 26.65 -15.85
CA GLY A 551 2.19 25.84 -15.75
C GLY A 551 2.34 24.47 -15.09
N VAL A 552 3.52 24.18 -14.53
CA VAL A 552 3.84 22.89 -13.91
C VAL A 552 3.53 22.87 -12.40
N THR A 553 3.05 21.75 -11.90
CA THR A 553 2.86 21.49 -10.47
C THR A 553 3.92 20.54 -9.93
N PHE A 554 4.59 20.91 -8.86
CA PHE A 554 5.46 20.01 -8.10
C PHE A 554 4.91 19.88 -6.69
N THR A 555 4.51 18.68 -6.30
CA THR A 555 3.90 18.40 -5.00
C THR A 555 4.76 17.46 -4.18
N VAL A 556 5.13 17.87 -2.98
CA VAL A 556 5.73 16.98 -1.97
C VAL A 556 4.62 16.50 -1.06
N VAL A 557 4.18 15.26 -1.27
CA VAL A 557 3.17 14.59 -0.47
C VAL A 557 3.78 14.14 0.86
N GLY A 558 4.88 13.38 0.78
CA GLY A 558 5.62 12.89 1.94
C GLY A 558 7.11 12.72 1.63
N GLY A 559 7.96 12.69 2.66
CA GLY A 559 9.41 12.60 2.49
C GLY A 559 10.12 13.96 2.41
N THR A 560 11.29 14.01 1.78
CA THR A 560 12.17 15.18 1.80
C THR A 560 12.79 15.45 0.43
N VAL A 561 12.63 16.66 -0.10
CA VAL A 561 13.36 17.15 -1.27
C VAL A 561 14.40 18.16 -0.82
N ILE A 562 15.64 18.03 -1.29
CA ILE A 562 16.80 18.85 -0.91
C ILE A 562 17.47 19.36 -2.19
N VAL A 563 17.56 20.69 -2.32
CA VAL A 563 18.38 21.36 -3.33
C VAL A 563 19.69 21.80 -2.66
N GLU A 564 20.76 21.03 -2.86
CA GLU A 564 22.09 21.30 -2.30
C GLU A 564 22.92 22.20 -3.23
N ASP A 565 23.70 23.11 -2.63
CA ASP A 565 24.59 24.03 -3.35
C ASP A 565 23.87 24.90 -4.43
N GLY A 566 22.60 25.27 -4.21
CA GLY A 566 21.93 26.29 -5.01
C GLY A 566 20.46 26.60 -4.65
N GLY A 567 19.75 27.23 -5.58
CA GLY A 567 18.45 27.89 -5.38
C GLY A 567 17.29 27.23 -6.14
N ALA A 568 16.09 27.79 -5.99
CA ALA A 568 14.91 27.32 -6.70
C ALA A 568 14.10 28.50 -7.27
N ASP A 569 13.61 28.36 -8.50
CA ASP A 569 12.77 29.34 -9.18
C ASP A 569 11.39 28.72 -9.50
N VAL A 570 10.32 29.35 -8.99
CA VAL A 570 8.92 29.00 -9.31
C VAL A 570 8.39 30.01 -10.32
N MET A 571 8.35 29.61 -11.58
CA MET A 571 8.03 30.48 -12.72
C MET A 571 6.53 30.82 -12.83
N THR A 572 6.15 31.54 -13.89
CA THR A 572 4.77 31.96 -14.13
C THR A 572 3.80 30.79 -14.25
N GLY A 573 2.79 30.75 -13.40
CA GLY A 573 1.70 29.77 -13.48
C GLY A 573 2.05 28.38 -12.99
N SER A 574 3.28 28.14 -12.54
CA SER A 574 3.64 26.91 -11.82
C SER A 574 3.32 27.00 -10.34
N THR A 575 3.15 25.83 -9.73
CA THR A 575 2.82 25.69 -8.32
C THR A 575 3.78 24.71 -7.64
N LEU A 576 4.39 25.13 -6.53
CA LEU A 576 5.08 24.24 -5.60
C LEU A 576 4.19 24.02 -4.37
N THR A 577 3.78 22.79 -4.13
CA THR A 577 2.92 22.42 -2.99
C THR A 577 3.65 21.47 -2.06
N ILE A 578 3.60 21.73 -0.75
CA ILE A 578 4.18 20.86 0.28
C ILE A 578 3.05 20.46 1.23
N LEU A 579 2.59 19.21 1.17
CA LEU A 579 1.53 18.67 2.02
C LEU A 579 2.02 18.37 3.44
N ASP A 580 1.11 18.05 4.35
CA ASP A 580 1.49 17.72 5.74
C ASP A 580 2.38 16.47 5.76
N GLY A 581 3.45 16.51 6.55
CA GLY A 581 4.50 15.47 6.56
C GLY A 581 5.56 15.56 5.44
N GLY A 582 5.35 16.39 4.42
CA GLY A 582 6.35 16.73 3.40
C GLY A 582 7.39 17.74 3.87
N THR A 583 8.63 17.65 3.38
CA THR A 583 9.70 18.63 3.64
C THR A 583 10.41 19.02 2.35
N PHE A 584 10.58 20.33 2.12
CA PHE A 584 11.37 20.87 1.01
C PHE A 584 12.48 21.77 1.57
N VAL A 585 13.73 21.51 1.19
CA VAL A 585 14.93 22.22 1.69
C VAL A 585 15.68 22.82 0.51
N ILE A 586 16.00 24.11 0.60
CA ILE A 586 16.78 24.87 -0.39
C ILE A 586 17.97 25.51 0.32
N ASP A 587 19.19 25.27 -0.15
CA ASP A 587 20.40 25.80 0.48
C ASP A 587 20.60 27.32 0.29
N ASP A 588 20.18 27.89 -0.85
CA ASP A 588 20.32 29.33 -1.15
C ASP A 588 18.95 30.06 -1.15
N GLU A 589 18.60 30.75 -2.25
CA GLU A 589 17.38 31.55 -2.36
C GLU A 589 16.26 30.82 -3.12
N LEU A 590 15.01 31.08 -2.70
CA LEU A 590 13.79 30.70 -3.42
C LEU A 590 13.22 31.94 -4.08
N ARG A 591 13.08 31.95 -5.41
CA ARG A 591 12.43 33.05 -6.14
C ARG A 591 11.07 32.60 -6.67
N ILE A 592 10.07 33.44 -6.46
CA ILE A 592 8.70 33.22 -6.94
C ILE A 592 8.40 34.30 -7.98
N ASP A 593 8.42 33.90 -9.24
CA ASP A 593 8.28 34.78 -10.40
C ASP A 593 6.80 35.14 -10.67
N GLU A 594 6.53 35.94 -11.71
CA GLU A 594 5.18 36.52 -11.96
C GLU A 594 4.09 35.43 -12.06
N ALA A 595 3.20 35.32 -11.06
CA ALA A 595 2.10 34.34 -10.97
C ALA A 595 2.51 32.88 -10.67
N GLY A 596 3.73 32.64 -10.22
CA GLY A 596 4.08 31.39 -9.52
C GLY A 596 3.41 31.33 -8.14
N THR A 597 3.08 30.14 -7.67
CA THR A 597 2.46 29.92 -6.35
C THR A 597 3.25 28.91 -5.55
N VAL A 598 3.46 29.20 -4.26
CA VAL A 598 4.03 28.25 -3.30
C VAL A 598 3.02 28.06 -2.17
N ILE A 599 2.65 26.81 -1.89
CA ILE A 599 1.70 26.42 -0.83
C ILE A 599 2.42 25.51 0.16
N VAL A 600 2.39 25.87 1.44
CA VAL A 600 3.12 25.18 2.50
C VAL A 600 2.18 24.72 3.62
N ASN A 601 1.85 23.44 3.60
CA ASN A 601 1.14 22.71 4.67
C ASN A 601 2.12 21.89 5.53
N GLY A 602 3.23 21.41 4.93
CA GLY A 602 4.34 20.75 5.62
C GLY A 602 5.45 21.72 6.05
N VAL A 603 6.71 21.37 5.76
CA VAL A 603 7.90 22.16 6.13
C VAL A 603 8.67 22.65 4.90
N LEU A 604 8.91 23.96 4.81
CA LEU A 604 9.80 24.58 3.84
C LEU A 604 10.99 25.24 4.54
N GLU A 605 12.21 24.81 4.23
CA GLU A 605 13.45 25.41 4.72
C GLU A 605 14.20 26.09 3.58
N VAL A 606 14.50 27.38 3.74
CA VAL A 606 15.27 28.18 2.76
C VAL A 606 16.47 28.80 3.45
N GLY A 607 17.67 28.42 3.03
CA GLY A 607 18.92 28.80 3.68
C GLY A 607 19.26 30.29 3.59
N ASN A 608 18.66 31.02 2.65
CA ASN A 608 18.83 32.46 2.47
C ASN A 608 17.47 33.18 2.41
N ASN A 609 17.21 34.00 1.40
CA ASN A 609 15.97 34.78 1.25
C ASN A 609 14.93 34.08 0.35
N ILE A 610 13.65 34.25 0.68
CA ILE A 610 12.54 34.01 -0.25
C ILE A 610 12.22 35.34 -0.95
N ASP A 611 12.48 35.46 -2.25
CA ASP A 611 12.17 36.65 -3.06
C ASP A 611 10.85 36.44 -3.82
N ILE A 612 9.85 37.28 -3.54
CA ILE A 612 8.48 37.22 -4.08
C ILE A 612 8.20 38.43 -5.01
N GLY A 613 9.22 39.24 -5.32
CA GLY A 613 9.21 40.26 -6.36
C GLY A 613 8.27 41.46 -6.11
N GLU A 614 8.84 42.66 -5.91
CA GLU A 614 8.07 43.90 -5.59
C GLU A 614 7.12 44.42 -6.71
N THR A 615 7.01 43.77 -7.88
CA THR A 615 6.29 44.33 -9.04
C THR A 615 5.26 43.43 -9.73
N SER A 616 4.49 42.65 -8.96
CA SER A 616 3.25 41.91 -9.28
C SER A 616 3.43 40.45 -9.77
N SER A 617 3.08 39.41 -9.01
CA SER A 617 3.14 39.14 -7.55
C SER A 617 2.94 37.63 -7.47
N GLY A 618 4.03 36.86 -7.38
CA GLY A 618 3.93 35.46 -6.99
C GLY A 618 3.21 35.33 -5.65
N SER A 619 2.65 34.18 -5.35
CA SER A 619 1.89 33.97 -4.11
C SER A 619 2.61 32.98 -3.21
N LEU A 620 2.76 33.32 -1.93
CA LEU A 620 3.25 32.41 -0.89
C LEU A 620 2.13 32.19 0.12
N ILE A 621 1.66 30.96 0.25
CA ILE A 621 0.55 30.58 1.13
C ILE A 621 1.11 29.58 2.15
N VAL A 622 0.94 29.90 3.44
CA VAL A 622 1.32 29.02 4.56
C VAL A 622 0.05 28.60 5.26
N ASP A 623 -0.41 27.39 4.98
CA ASP A 623 -1.69 26.87 5.44
C ASP A 623 -1.46 25.70 6.41
N GLY A 624 -1.38 26.01 7.71
CA GLY A 624 -1.04 25.02 8.75
C GLY A 624 0.44 24.62 8.84
N GLY A 625 1.24 24.86 7.80
CA GLY A 625 2.67 24.50 7.73
C GLY A 625 3.67 25.47 8.35
N GLN A 626 4.96 25.14 8.22
CA GLN A 626 6.09 25.91 8.75
C GLN A 626 7.09 26.31 7.66
N ILE A 627 7.46 27.59 7.62
CA ILE A 627 8.59 28.09 6.83
C ILE A 627 9.71 28.52 7.75
N ASP A 628 10.92 28.01 7.53
CA ASP A 628 12.15 28.50 8.17
C ASP A 628 13.03 29.17 7.11
N THR A 629 13.31 30.47 7.27
CA THR A 629 14.10 31.26 6.29
C THR A 629 14.89 32.38 6.97
N GLU A 630 15.93 32.92 6.33
CA GLU A 630 16.63 34.12 6.86
C GLU A 630 15.77 35.38 6.72
N SER A 631 15.10 35.55 5.57
CA SER A 631 14.24 36.69 5.30
C SER A 631 13.28 36.44 4.14
N ILE A 632 12.19 37.20 4.08
CA ILE A 632 11.30 37.26 2.91
C ILE A 632 11.49 38.66 2.28
N ASP A 633 11.65 38.76 0.97
CA ASP A 633 11.81 40.02 0.21
C ASP A 633 12.89 40.97 0.72
N ASN A 634 14.01 40.42 1.23
CA ASN A 634 15.10 41.20 1.85
C ASN A 634 14.65 42.12 3.01
N ASP A 635 13.51 41.80 3.65
CA ASP A 635 13.12 42.49 4.87
C ASP A 635 14.13 42.27 5.98
N THR A 636 14.10 43.16 6.98
CA THR A 636 15.06 43.04 8.09
C THR A 636 14.78 41.72 8.84
N PRO A 637 15.77 40.81 8.99
CA PRO A 637 15.53 39.53 9.66
C PRO A 637 14.90 39.74 11.05
N GLY A 638 13.89 38.92 11.39
CA GLY A 638 13.17 39.02 12.66
C GLY A 638 12.01 40.03 12.73
N ASN A 639 11.62 40.67 11.61
CA ASN A 639 10.48 41.59 11.57
C ASN A 639 9.35 41.11 10.63
N LEU A 640 8.45 40.27 11.15
CA LEU A 640 7.26 39.80 10.43
C LEU A 640 6.08 40.80 10.42
N ASP A 641 6.28 42.03 10.93
CA ASP A 641 5.19 43.01 11.08
C ASP A 641 4.79 43.70 9.75
N ASP A 642 5.55 43.52 8.67
CA ASP A 642 5.33 44.18 7.36
C ASP A 642 5.46 43.18 6.17
N LEU A 643 4.94 41.95 6.30
CA LEU A 643 4.87 41.01 5.16
C LEU A 643 4.09 41.61 3.97
N PRO A 644 4.47 41.32 2.72
CA PRO A 644 3.76 41.82 1.55
C PRO A 644 2.39 41.13 1.40
N ASP A 645 1.43 41.79 0.73
CA ASP A 645 0.02 41.36 0.63
C ASP A 645 -0.17 39.98 -0.06
N ASN A 646 0.85 39.49 -0.76
CA ASN A 646 0.89 38.21 -1.46
C ASN A 646 1.49 37.07 -0.61
N VAL A 647 1.77 37.33 0.68
CA VAL A 647 2.05 36.31 1.69
C VAL A 647 0.79 36.10 2.53
N VAL A 648 0.21 34.91 2.44
CA VAL A 648 -0.98 34.52 3.20
C VAL A 648 -0.56 33.49 4.26
N ILE A 649 -0.94 33.72 5.52
CA ILE A 649 -0.70 32.77 6.61
C ILE A 649 -2.06 32.45 7.23
N GLU A 650 -2.46 31.18 7.17
CA GLU A 650 -3.74 30.70 7.66
C GLU A 650 -3.65 29.34 8.37
N ASN A 651 -4.76 28.92 8.98
CA ASN A 651 -4.90 27.69 9.78
C ASN A 651 -3.79 27.36 10.79
N GLY A 652 -3.07 28.38 11.28
CA GLY A 652 -2.02 28.20 12.30
C GLY A 652 -0.61 28.11 11.75
N GLY A 653 -0.41 28.33 10.45
CA GLY A 653 0.90 28.36 9.82
C GLY A 653 1.87 29.37 10.45
N ALA A 654 3.16 29.08 10.34
CA ALA A 654 4.21 29.87 10.97
C ALA A 654 5.38 30.13 10.01
N ILE A 655 5.86 31.38 10.00
CA ILE A 655 7.13 31.74 9.36
C ILE A 655 8.11 32.07 10.47
N ASN A 656 9.18 31.29 10.60
CA ASN A 656 10.27 31.55 11.53
C ASN A 656 11.43 32.17 10.78
N THR A 657 11.74 33.42 11.12
CA THR A 657 12.95 34.06 10.64
C THR A 657 14.10 33.73 11.58
N THR A 658 15.09 32.97 11.11
CA THR A 658 16.19 32.50 11.95
C THR A 658 17.22 33.61 12.16
N GLU A 659 16.97 34.51 13.13
CA GLU A 659 18.01 35.38 13.70
C GLU A 659 18.98 34.54 14.57
N GLY A 660 19.87 33.81 13.89
CA GLY A 660 21.08 33.23 14.46
C GLY A 660 20.97 31.80 14.96
N SER A 661 21.65 30.89 14.25
CA SER A 661 22.49 29.79 14.75
C SER A 661 22.06 29.24 16.12
N LEU A 662 21.22 28.20 16.09
CA LEU A 662 21.15 27.24 17.18
C LEU A 662 22.17 26.13 16.88
N PRO A 663 22.98 25.73 17.89
CA PRO A 663 23.99 24.69 17.70
C PRO A 663 23.33 23.34 17.37
N VAL A 664 24.01 22.54 16.54
CA VAL A 664 23.66 21.15 16.22
C VAL A 664 23.29 20.36 17.48
N ASP A 665 22.12 19.73 17.49
CA ASP A 665 21.67 18.89 18.60
C ASP A 665 22.31 17.50 18.51
N TRP A 666 23.32 17.23 19.35
CA TRP A 666 24.07 15.96 19.30
C TRP A 666 23.24 14.78 19.81
N VAL A 667 22.81 13.89 18.91
CA VAL A 667 22.12 12.63 19.29
C VAL A 667 23.13 11.61 19.83
N SER A 668 24.27 11.41 19.14
CA SER A 668 25.32 10.50 19.64
C SER A 668 26.68 10.75 18.99
N PHE A 669 27.77 10.40 19.69
CA PHE A 669 29.11 10.26 19.10
C PHE A 669 29.84 9.10 19.77
N THR A 670 30.35 8.17 18.97
CA THR A 670 30.98 6.93 19.42
C THR A 670 32.26 6.64 18.64
N ALA A 671 33.20 5.95 19.29
CA ALA A 671 34.42 5.44 18.69
C ALA A 671 34.58 3.96 19.03
N SER A 672 34.85 3.13 18.03
CA SER A 672 35.05 1.69 18.19
C SER A 672 36.25 1.21 17.38
N LEU A 673 36.92 0.15 17.83
CA LEU A 673 37.99 -0.48 17.06
C LEU A 673 37.40 -1.44 16.05
N ASP A 674 38.01 -1.52 14.88
CA ASP A 674 37.74 -2.59 13.94
C ASP A 674 38.13 -3.97 14.52
N ASN A 675 37.67 -5.05 13.88
CA ASN A 675 37.87 -6.41 14.36
C ASN A 675 39.36 -6.82 14.51
N ASP A 676 40.26 -6.13 13.81
CA ASP A 676 41.71 -6.36 13.84
C ASP A 676 42.45 -5.44 14.82
N GLU A 677 41.75 -4.54 15.52
CA GLU A 677 42.29 -3.48 16.39
C GLU A 677 43.38 -2.63 15.70
N LYS A 678 43.24 -2.37 14.41
CA LYS A 678 44.16 -1.54 13.62
C LYS A 678 43.58 -0.15 13.40
N ASP A 679 42.29 -0.08 13.15
CA ASP A 679 41.60 1.14 12.75
C ASP A 679 40.54 1.53 13.79
N VAL A 680 40.28 2.83 13.92
CA VAL A 680 39.18 3.35 14.76
C VAL A 680 38.07 3.84 13.85
N LEU A 681 36.88 3.26 14.01
CA LEU A 681 35.64 3.70 13.40
C LEU A 681 34.92 4.67 14.34
N LEU A 682 34.83 5.92 13.90
CA LEU A 682 34.04 6.97 14.53
C LEU A 682 32.67 7.02 13.87
N LYS A 683 31.61 7.08 14.69
CA LYS A 683 30.22 7.24 14.23
C LYS A 683 29.52 8.30 15.06
N TRP A 684 28.85 9.24 14.43
CA TRP A 684 27.99 10.21 15.12
C TRP A 684 26.65 10.36 14.43
N ARG A 685 25.69 10.84 15.20
CA ARG A 685 24.37 11.22 14.75
C ARG A 685 24.01 12.59 15.31
N THR A 686 23.50 13.45 14.46
CA THR A 686 22.93 14.77 14.78
C THR A 686 21.41 14.64 14.82
N GLY A 687 20.75 15.53 15.55
CA GLY A 687 19.28 15.57 15.71
C GLY A 687 18.65 16.54 14.73
N SER A 688 19.24 17.73 14.67
CA SER A 688 19.07 18.71 13.60
C SER A 688 20.41 19.42 13.37
N GLU A 689 20.61 19.89 12.14
CA GLU A 689 21.74 20.67 11.68
C GLU A 689 21.20 21.99 11.12
N ILE A 690 21.72 23.13 11.58
CA ILE A 690 21.35 24.42 11.02
C ILE A 690 22.66 25.14 10.69
N SER A 691 22.83 25.49 9.43
CA SER A 691 23.97 26.17 8.82
C SER A 691 25.29 25.42 8.97
N ASN A 692 25.27 24.09 9.02
CA ASN A 692 26.44 23.26 9.29
C ASN A 692 27.29 23.00 8.03
N ASP A 693 28.46 23.64 7.94
CA ASP A 693 29.45 23.38 6.89
C ASP A 693 30.09 21.99 7.06
N GLY A 694 30.26 21.53 8.30
CA GLY A 694 30.65 20.15 8.58
C GLY A 694 31.51 19.96 9.81
N PHE A 695 32.17 18.80 9.88
CA PHE A 695 32.82 18.29 11.07
C PHE A 695 34.31 18.09 10.85
N TYR A 696 35.14 18.89 11.52
CA TYR A 696 36.55 18.53 11.70
C TYR A 696 36.67 17.40 12.72
N VAL A 697 37.21 16.27 12.27
CA VAL A 697 37.55 15.15 13.13
C VAL A 697 38.87 15.46 13.80
N GLU A 698 38.85 15.61 15.11
CA GLU A 698 40.03 15.95 15.89
C GLU A 698 40.46 14.79 16.78
N LYS A 699 41.78 14.53 16.80
CA LYS A 699 42.42 13.45 17.55
C LYS A 699 43.41 14.00 18.57
N SER A 700 43.48 13.37 19.73
CA SER A 700 44.48 13.67 20.76
C SER A 700 45.05 12.41 21.38
N ILE A 701 46.35 12.41 21.68
CA ILE A 701 47.00 11.32 22.42
C ILE A 701 47.00 11.54 23.95
N ASP A 702 46.75 12.77 24.40
CA ASP A 702 46.80 13.17 25.82
C ASP A 702 45.48 13.75 26.36
N GLY A 703 44.46 13.86 25.50
CA GLY A 703 43.14 14.41 25.81
C GLY A 703 43.14 15.92 26.03
N GLN A 704 44.25 16.62 25.72
CA GLN A 704 44.41 18.05 25.92
C GLN A 704 44.78 18.78 24.63
N ASN A 705 45.70 18.21 23.84
CA ASN A 705 46.14 18.78 22.57
C ASN A 705 45.51 17.98 21.43
N PHE A 706 44.55 18.58 20.74
CA PHE A 706 43.84 17.98 19.62
C PHE A 706 44.43 18.46 18.29
N GLU A 707 44.59 17.55 17.34
CA GLU A 707 45.00 17.82 15.96
C GLU A 707 43.89 17.36 15.00
N GLU A 708 43.64 18.14 13.95
CA GLU A 708 42.68 17.81 12.90
C GLU A 708 43.25 16.66 12.04
N ILE A 709 42.49 15.57 11.91
CA ILE A 709 42.88 14.38 11.13
C ILE A 709 42.00 14.15 9.90
N GLY A 710 40.89 14.88 9.79
CA GLY A 710 39.98 14.81 8.66
C GLY A 710 38.86 15.85 8.78
N PHE A 711 38.14 16.03 7.69
CA PHE A 711 36.91 16.83 7.62
C PHE A 711 35.84 15.98 6.94
N VAL A 712 34.63 15.98 7.51
CA VAL A 712 33.45 15.35 6.92
C VAL A 712 32.44 16.45 6.70
N LYS A 713 32.05 16.68 5.44
CA LYS A 713 31.07 17.69 5.07
C LYS A 713 29.75 17.38 5.80
N GLY A 714 29.14 18.42 6.39
CA GLY A 714 27.82 18.35 6.99
C GLY A 714 26.74 18.60 5.94
N ASN A 715 25.48 18.44 6.30
CA ASN A 715 24.40 18.56 5.33
C ASN A 715 23.71 19.93 5.38
N GLY A 716 24.40 20.99 5.82
CA GLY A 716 23.85 22.35 5.82
C GLY A 716 22.71 22.56 6.82
N ASN A 717 21.48 22.71 6.33
CA ASN A 717 20.24 22.87 7.10
C ASN A 717 19.38 21.61 6.97
N ILE A 718 19.33 20.80 8.03
CA ILE A 718 18.49 19.60 8.08
C ILE A 718 17.87 19.48 9.48
N ASN A 719 16.54 19.55 9.60
CA ASN A 719 15.83 19.32 10.87
C ASN A 719 15.57 17.84 11.22
N ILE A 720 16.09 16.90 10.43
CA ILE A 720 16.07 15.44 10.68
C ILE A 720 17.44 14.86 11.06
N ALA A 721 17.44 13.69 11.68
CA ALA A 721 18.62 13.18 12.38
C ALA A 721 19.66 12.47 11.48
N SER A 722 20.68 13.18 11.01
CA SER A 722 21.74 12.72 10.09
C SER A 722 22.82 11.85 10.73
N SER A 723 23.33 10.84 10.01
CA SER A 723 24.34 9.88 10.50
C SER A 723 25.62 9.90 9.68
N TYR A 724 26.76 9.95 10.38
CA TYR A 724 28.07 10.10 9.76
C TYR A 724 29.08 9.08 10.28
N GLN A 725 30.15 8.85 9.50
CA GLN A 725 31.26 8.02 9.92
C GLN A 725 32.62 8.51 9.41
N PHE A 726 33.67 8.21 10.18
CA PHE A 726 35.05 8.47 9.81
C PHE A 726 35.97 7.36 10.30
N VAL A 727 36.98 6.98 9.51
CA VAL A 727 37.94 5.92 9.84
C VAL A 727 39.34 6.51 10.04
N ASP A 728 39.90 6.33 11.24
CA ASP A 728 41.30 6.66 11.54
C ASP A 728 42.17 5.39 11.50
N SER A 729 42.92 5.24 10.41
CA SER A 729 43.86 4.14 10.21
C SER A 729 45.29 4.41 10.76
N ASP A 730 45.58 5.61 11.28
CA ASP A 730 46.87 5.93 11.91
C ASP A 730 46.74 5.89 13.45
N PHE A 731 46.03 4.88 13.96
CA PHE A 731 45.74 4.75 15.37
C PHE A 731 46.83 4.00 16.16
N GLY A 732 47.34 4.67 17.22
CA GLY A 732 48.37 4.17 18.13
C GLY A 732 47.90 3.07 19.09
N ASN A 733 48.08 3.26 20.41
CA ASN A 733 47.53 2.33 21.43
C ASN A 733 46.28 2.89 22.13
N SER A 734 46.11 4.20 22.07
CA SER A 734 45.07 4.97 22.75
C SER A 734 44.97 6.32 22.08
N ALA A 735 43.76 6.82 21.90
CA ALA A 735 43.49 8.15 21.38
C ALA A 735 42.12 8.64 21.88
N TYR A 736 42.02 9.95 22.02
CA TYR A 736 40.78 10.68 22.28
C TYR A 736 40.34 11.32 20.97
N TYR A 737 39.04 11.30 20.71
CA TYR A 737 38.44 11.93 19.55
C TYR A 737 37.36 12.90 20.01
N ARG A 738 37.22 13.99 19.27
CA ARG A 738 36.07 14.89 19.33
C ARG A 738 35.80 15.39 17.92
N LEU A 739 34.58 15.83 17.70
CA LEU A 739 34.20 16.52 16.48
C LEU A 739 34.18 18.01 16.80
N LYS A 740 34.71 18.81 15.89
CA LYS A 740 34.50 20.25 15.86
C LYS A 740 33.56 20.51 14.69
N GLN A 741 32.30 20.69 15.02
CA GLN A 741 31.27 21.11 14.09
C GLN A 741 31.53 22.58 13.74
N VAL A 742 31.40 22.95 12.47
CA VAL A 742 31.66 24.30 11.97
C VAL A 742 30.50 24.73 11.09
N ASP A 743 30.01 25.94 11.33
CA ASP A 743 28.95 26.55 10.53
C ASP A 743 29.53 27.23 9.27
N PHE A 744 28.71 27.50 8.26
CA PHE A 744 29.12 28.26 7.07
C PHE A 744 29.67 29.66 7.39
N ASP A 745 29.23 30.27 8.50
CA ASP A 745 29.75 31.56 8.99
C ASP A 745 31.07 31.44 9.78
N GLY A 746 31.58 30.21 9.96
CA GLY A 746 32.82 29.89 10.65
C GLY A 746 32.72 29.80 12.18
N LYS A 747 31.52 29.89 12.77
CA LYS A 747 31.28 29.48 14.16
C LYS A 747 31.51 27.98 14.32
N TYR A 748 31.73 27.54 15.55
CA TYR A 748 31.99 26.14 15.82
C TYR A 748 31.58 25.72 17.23
N ASP A 749 31.16 24.46 17.36
CA ASP A 749 30.97 23.78 18.64
C ASP A 749 31.67 22.41 18.65
N PHE A 750 31.85 21.82 19.85
CA PHE A 750 32.50 20.53 20.01
C PHE A 750 31.55 19.45 20.53
N SER A 751 31.65 18.27 19.94
CA SER A 751 31.02 17.08 20.50
C SER A 751 31.67 16.64 21.82
N PRO A 752 31.02 15.76 22.61
CA PRO A 752 31.66 15.09 23.73
C PRO A 752 32.93 14.35 23.30
N THR A 753 33.97 14.39 24.11
CA THR A 753 35.20 13.65 23.80
C THR A 753 35.03 12.15 24.09
N VAL A 754 35.26 11.30 23.08
CA VAL A 754 35.25 9.84 23.21
C VAL A 754 36.68 9.30 23.25
N HIS A 755 36.90 8.20 23.98
CA HIS A 755 38.21 7.60 24.18
C HIS A 755 38.21 6.16 23.70
N VAL A 756 39.19 5.80 22.89
CA VAL A 756 39.41 4.43 22.41
C VAL A 756 40.84 3.98 22.71
N THR A 757 40.99 2.73 23.13
CA THR A 757 42.30 2.12 23.40
C THR A 757 42.30 0.70 22.90
N LYS A 758 43.42 0.26 22.30
CA LYS A 758 43.61 -1.14 21.90
C LYS A 758 43.35 -2.02 23.11
N SER A 759 42.58 -3.09 22.91
CA SER A 759 42.39 -4.07 23.94
C SER A 759 43.73 -4.77 24.15
N LYS A 760 44.48 -4.31 25.16
CA LYS A 760 45.49 -5.17 25.77
C LYS A 760 44.74 -6.44 26.16
N THR A 761 45.00 -7.53 25.46
CA THR A 761 44.54 -8.86 25.82
C THR A 761 45.01 -9.18 27.24
N THR A 762 44.23 -8.79 28.24
CA THR A 762 44.12 -9.38 29.58
C THR A 762 43.01 -8.68 30.35
N THR A 763 41.76 -9.09 30.15
CA THR A 763 40.76 -8.98 31.23
C THR A 763 41.22 -9.90 32.35
N LEU A 764 42.09 -9.42 33.23
CA LEU A 764 42.30 -10.05 34.52
C LEU A 764 41.04 -9.77 35.33
N LEU A 765 40.09 -10.72 35.34
CA LEU A 765 39.08 -10.81 36.39
C LEU A 765 39.80 -11.05 37.71
N LYS A 766 40.31 -9.97 38.31
CA LYS A 766 40.96 -10.02 39.60
C LYS A 766 39.85 -10.01 40.64
N ARG A 767 39.81 -11.00 41.53
CA ARG A 767 38.92 -10.94 42.70
C ARG A 767 39.44 -9.87 43.66
N LEU A 768 38.57 -8.95 44.07
CA LEU A 768 38.88 -8.01 45.15
C LEU A 768 38.86 -8.74 46.48
N ASN A 769 39.87 -8.49 47.30
CA ASN A 769 39.90 -8.97 48.67
C ASN A 769 39.51 -7.82 49.60
N PHE A 770 38.42 -8.04 50.33
CA PHE A 770 37.99 -7.17 51.42
C PHE A 770 38.57 -7.68 52.73
N TYR A 771 39.02 -6.79 53.61
CA TYR A 771 39.52 -7.16 54.93
C TYR A 771 39.15 -6.13 56.02
N PRO A 772 38.82 -6.60 57.24
CA PRO A 772 38.58 -8.00 57.58
C PRO A 772 37.32 -8.54 56.88
N ASN A 773 37.37 -9.79 56.42
CA ASN A 773 36.22 -10.48 55.83
C ASN A 773 36.24 -11.95 56.27
N PRO A 774 35.28 -12.43 57.08
CA PRO A 774 34.09 -11.71 57.53
C PRO A 774 34.39 -10.47 58.40
N SER A 775 33.54 -9.45 58.29
CA SER A 775 33.68 -8.17 59.00
C SER A 775 32.58 -7.98 60.05
N SER A 776 32.92 -7.31 61.15
CA SER A 776 31.96 -6.81 62.15
C SER A 776 32.10 -5.29 62.34
N GLN A 777 32.90 -4.65 61.49
CA GLN A 777 33.27 -3.23 61.46
C GLN A 777 33.52 -2.82 60.00
N GLU A 778 34.00 -1.59 59.77
CA GLU A 778 34.38 -1.10 58.44
C GLU A 778 35.38 -2.02 57.74
N ILE A 779 35.19 -2.19 56.44
CA ILE A 779 36.05 -2.99 55.56
C ILE A 779 37.03 -2.09 54.80
N ALA A 780 38.16 -2.65 54.41
CA ALA A 780 39.12 -2.08 53.47
C ALA A 780 39.26 -2.96 52.23
N ILE A 781 39.69 -2.37 51.11
CA ILE A 781 39.91 -3.05 49.83
C ILE A 781 41.40 -2.92 49.46
N ASP A 782 42.01 -4.01 49.02
CA ASP A 782 43.38 -4.01 48.47
C ASP A 782 43.37 -4.33 46.96
N GLY A 783 44.31 -3.74 46.25
CA GLY A 783 44.60 -4.06 44.86
C GLY A 783 43.67 -3.43 43.82
N LEU A 784 42.86 -2.44 44.18
CA LEU A 784 42.14 -1.56 43.23
C LEU A 784 43.10 -0.50 42.67
N PRO A 785 43.29 -0.42 41.34
CA PRO A 785 44.03 0.67 40.72
C PRO A 785 43.41 2.05 40.99
N GLU A 786 44.22 3.10 40.91
CA GLU A 786 43.71 4.49 40.92
C GLU A 786 42.88 4.74 39.65
N GLY A 787 41.74 5.42 39.79
CA GLY A 787 40.80 5.69 38.71
C GLY A 787 39.39 6.01 39.23
N LEU A 788 38.49 6.40 38.32
CA LEU A 788 37.08 6.59 38.64
C LEU A 788 36.29 5.33 38.26
N TYR A 789 35.42 4.87 39.13
CA TYR A 789 34.69 3.60 38.95
C TYR A 789 33.19 3.81 38.99
N SER A 790 32.49 3.01 38.20
CA SER A 790 31.10 2.64 38.44
C SER A 790 31.07 1.46 39.41
N VAL A 791 30.31 1.60 40.49
CA VAL A 791 30.28 0.65 41.61
C VAL A 791 28.85 0.18 41.83
N LEU A 792 28.69 -1.14 41.95
CA LEU A 792 27.42 -1.80 42.22
C LEU A 792 27.55 -2.65 43.48
N LEU A 793 26.68 -2.47 44.48
CA LEU A 793 26.56 -3.31 45.66
C LEU A 793 25.19 -3.97 45.69
N VAL A 794 25.16 -5.29 45.77
CA VAL A 794 23.94 -6.09 45.87
C VAL A 794 24.02 -7.04 47.07
N ASP A 795 22.88 -7.44 47.61
CA ASP A 795 22.83 -8.57 48.54
C ASP A 795 22.89 -9.93 47.80
N ILE A 796 22.85 -11.03 48.56
CA ILE A 796 22.91 -12.38 48.00
C ILE A 796 21.65 -12.79 47.20
N THR A 797 20.54 -12.07 47.37
CA THR A 797 19.32 -12.25 46.57
C THR A 797 19.34 -11.44 45.28
N GLY A 798 20.35 -10.59 45.08
CA GLY A 798 20.51 -9.75 43.90
C GLY A 798 19.84 -8.38 44.03
N SER A 799 19.28 -8.04 45.19
CA SER A 799 18.67 -6.72 45.41
C SER A 799 19.74 -5.64 45.46
N LEU A 800 19.52 -4.57 44.70
CA LEU A 800 20.42 -3.43 44.60
C LEU A 800 20.40 -2.59 45.89
N LEU A 801 21.57 -2.43 46.52
CA LEU A 801 21.74 -1.65 47.75
C LEU A 801 22.48 -0.33 47.53
N LEU A 802 23.38 -0.27 46.54
CA LEU A 802 24.13 0.94 46.20
C LEU A 802 24.58 0.89 44.74
N GLN A 803 24.41 2.02 44.03
CA GLN A 803 24.96 2.25 42.71
C GLN A 803 25.63 3.62 42.66
N LEU A 804 26.87 3.66 42.20
CA LEU A 804 27.66 4.88 42.06
C LEU A 804 28.32 4.91 40.69
N SER A 805 28.52 6.12 40.15
CA SER A 805 29.24 6.34 38.90
C SER A 805 30.30 7.42 39.10
N GLY A 806 31.47 7.24 38.50
CA GLY A 806 32.52 8.25 38.51
C GLY A 806 33.19 8.49 39.87
N VAL A 807 33.22 7.50 40.77
CA VAL A 807 33.76 7.66 42.14
C VAL A 807 35.16 7.07 42.29
N SER A 808 36.01 7.69 43.12
CA SER A 808 37.31 7.10 43.48
C SER A 808 37.16 5.88 44.41
N PRO A 809 38.14 4.95 44.48
CA PRO A 809 38.08 3.80 45.37
C PRO A 809 37.81 4.16 46.84
N GLN A 810 38.37 5.27 47.33
CA GLN A 810 38.20 5.73 48.70
C GLN A 810 36.78 6.26 48.95
N GLN A 811 36.21 6.99 47.99
CA GLN A 811 34.82 7.48 48.06
C GLN A 811 33.83 6.30 48.02
N ALA A 812 34.04 5.34 47.12
CA ALA A 812 33.24 4.13 47.03
C ALA A 812 33.27 3.33 48.34
N LEU A 813 34.45 3.14 48.92
CA LEU A 813 34.61 2.41 50.18
C LEU A 813 33.90 3.07 51.36
N MET A 814 33.91 4.41 51.43
CA MET A 814 33.20 5.16 52.47
C MET A 814 31.69 4.94 52.38
N GLN A 815 31.11 5.00 51.18
CA GLN A 815 29.67 4.80 50.98
C GLN A 815 29.25 3.33 51.17
N ILE A 816 30.07 2.37 50.73
CA ILE A 816 29.83 0.95 51.01
C ILE A 816 29.80 0.70 52.53
N ASN A 817 30.75 1.26 53.29
CA ASN A 817 30.77 1.11 54.74
C ASN A 817 29.55 1.73 55.42
N ASP A 818 29.07 2.88 54.92
CA ASP A 818 27.86 3.54 55.41
C ASP A 818 26.61 2.69 55.16
N VAL A 819 26.42 2.20 53.93
CA VAL A 819 25.30 1.31 53.57
C VAL A 819 25.33 0.05 54.43
N LEU A 820 26.50 -0.59 54.55
CA LEU A 820 26.62 -1.81 55.35
C LEU A 820 26.43 -1.53 56.86
N SER A 821 26.68 -0.32 57.36
CA SER A 821 26.43 0.05 58.76
C SER A 821 24.96 -0.01 59.15
N ASN A 822 24.07 0.21 58.18
CA ASN A 822 22.62 0.23 58.36
C ASN A 822 21.96 -1.13 58.05
N HIS A 823 22.71 -2.15 57.62
CA HIS A 823 22.19 -3.47 57.28
C HIS A 823 22.70 -4.55 58.26
N HIS A 824 21.78 -5.38 58.77
CA HIS A 824 22.10 -6.53 59.61
C HIS A 824 22.84 -7.63 58.83
N SER A 825 23.58 -8.48 59.55
CA SER A 825 24.41 -9.59 59.07
C SER A 825 23.98 -10.22 57.73
N GLY A 826 24.89 -10.32 56.77
CA GLY A 826 24.56 -10.80 55.43
C GLY A 826 25.79 -10.96 54.54
N THR A 827 25.59 -11.57 53.36
CA THR A 827 26.61 -11.64 52.30
C THR A 827 26.24 -10.67 51.20
N PHE A 828 27.21 -9.86 50.79
CA PHE A 828 27.05 -8.81 49.79
C PHE A 828 28.07 -9.02 48.68
N VAL A 829 27.68 -8.71 47.45
CA VAL A 829 28.57 -8.74 46.28
C VAL A 829 28.74 -7.30 45.80
N VAL A 830 29.99 -6.91 45.60
CA VAL A 830 30.34 -5.60 45.05
C VAL A 830 31.12 -5.75 43.76
N LYS A 831 30.75 -4.96 42.76
CA LYS A 831 31.40 -4.89 41.45
C LYS A 831 31.93 -3.48 41.22
N PHE A 832 33.17 -3.38 40.75
CA PHE A 832 33.84 -2.16 40.33
C PHE A 832 34.11 -2.25 38.82
N VAL A 833 33.73 -1.22 38.08
CA VAL A 833 33.89 -1.14 36.62
C VAL A 833 34.50 0.21 36.26
N ASN A 834 35.57 0.19 35.47
CA ASN A 834 36.16 1.34 34.78
C ASN A 834 36.53 0.84 33.35
N PRO A 835 36.56 1.70 32.32
CA PRO A 835 37.09 1.35 31.00
C PRO A 835 38.41 0.55 31.07
N GLY A 836 38.35 -0.76 30.80
CA GLY A 836 39.51 -1.67 30.85
C GLY A 836 39.78 -2.38 32.19
N TYR A 837 38.98 -2.15 33.24
CA TYR A 837 39.08 -2.87 34.52
C TYR A 837 37.70 -3.25 35.07
N SER A 838 37.44 -4.56 35.17
CA SER A 838 36.24 -5.11 35.82
C SER A 838 36.65 -6.07 36.91
N SER A 839 36.13 -5.84 38.12
CA SER A 839 36.51 -6.61 39.29
C SER A 839 35.33 -6.71 40.24
N PHE A 840 35.24 -7.84 40.94
CA PHE A 840 34.20 -8.06 41.93
C PHE A 840 34.78 -8.69 43.18
N GLY A 841 34.09 -8.54 44.31
CA GLY A 841 34.38 -9.30 45.50
C GLY A 841 33.16 -9.45 46.39
N THR A 842 33.31 -10.33 47.37
CA THR A 842 32.23 -10.70 48.29
C THR A 842 32.57 -10.22 49.68
N ILE A 843 31.62 -9.58 50.35
CA ILE A 843 31.73 -9.08 51.71
C ILE A 843 30.77 -9.89 52.58
N ILE A 844 31.28 -10.54 53.62
CA ILE A 844 30.48 -11.27 54.61
C ILE A 844 30.46 -10.42 55.87
N ARG A 845 29.29 -9.91 56.26
CA ARG A 845 29.10 -9.09 57.45
C ARG A 845 28.40 -9.92 58.53
N HIS A 846 28.97 -9.94 59.73
CA HIS A 846 28.44 -10.64 60.90
C HIS A 846 27.53 -9.77 61.77
#